data_AF-D7TTB3-F1
#
_entry.id   AF-D7TTB3-F1
#
_cell.length_a   1.000
_cell.length_b   1.000
_cell.length_c   1.000
_cell.angle_alpha   90.00
_cell.angle_beta   90.00
_cell.angle_gamma   90.00
#
_symmetry.space_group_name_H-M   'P 1'
#
loop_
_entity.id
_entity.type
_entity.pdbx_description
1 polymer ?
#
loop_
_entity_poly.entity_id
_entity_poly.type
_entity_poly.pdbx_seq_one_letter_code
_entity_poly.pdbx_strand_id
1 'polypeptide(L)'
;MALSPIQLTTTTTLLLLVFLFLTIYIQSTAADSADSATPFGPSAMVLPLTLSAPNSSRTLSHSRRHLQRSESHSTATARMPLYDDLIPYGYYTTRIWIGTPPQTFALIVDTGSTLTYVPCSTCEQCGKHQDPNFQPDWSSTYQPLKCSMECTCDSEMMHCVYDRQYAEMSSSSGVLGEDIVSFGKQSELKPQRTVFGCENVETGDIYSQRADGIMGLGRGDLSIVDQLVEKGVIGNSFSLCYGGMDVGGGAMVLGGISPPAGMVFTHSDPARSAYYNIDLKEIHIAGKQLPINPMVFDGKYGTILDSGTTYAYLPEPAFKAFKDAIMKELNSLKLIQGPDRNYNDICFSGVGSDVSQLSKTFPAVDLVFSNGNRLSLSPENYLFQHSKAHGAYCLGIFQNENDQTTLLGGIIVRNTLVMYDREHLKIGFWKTNCSEIWEILHLLSPPPALPSASPPLAPSGPQFYTMPEDLIVGFITFEMILSIMPPKLKPHLTKLAAFVAHGLEVDTSQVHLLNITSEYGHSVITWAIYPAGSGDYISHAAARNILAGIAEHRVSLPPMFGNYQVFDWSIEPPAERTWWQQHHLAVVMTIFITILLGLLASGMWFVWRRRWHSFGSYKPVNYVFPEHELQPL
;
A
#
# COMPACT_ATOMS: atom_id res chain seq x y z
N MET A 1 45.96 58.08 15.76
CA MET A 1 46.08 56.89 16.61
C MET A 1 45.69 55.70 15.76
N ALA A 2 46.69 54.94 15.34
CA ALA A 2 46.52 53.73 14.55
C ALA A 2 46.04 52.61 15.47
N LEU A 3 44.91 51.99 15.13
CA LEU A 3 44.62 50.65 15.62
C LEU A 3 45.65 49.73 14.96
N SER A 4 46.36 48.97 15.79
CA SER A 4 47.44 48.09 15.35
C SER A 4 46.91 46.99 14.42
N PRO A 5 47.72 46.48 13.48
CA PRO A 5 47.32 45.45 12.51
C PRO A 5 46.93 44.10 13.15
N ILE A 6 47.04 44.00 14.49
CA ILE A 6 46.67 42.83 15.27
C ILE A 6 45.14 42.79 15.51
N GLN A 7 44.45 43.94 15.61
CA GLN A 7 43.00 43.93 15.87
C GLN A 7 42.14 43.67 14.62
N LEU A 8 42.65 44.01 13.42
CA LEU A 8 41.94 43.72 12.16
C LEU A 8 42.08 42.25 11.74
N THR A 9 43.19 41.62 12.13
CA THR A 9 43.46 40.19 11.89
C THR A 9 42.73 39.30 12.89
N THR A 10 42.56 39.70 14.16
CA THR A 10 41.76 38.94 15.13
C THR A 10 40.27 38.97 14.82
N THR A 11 39.72 40.09 14.32
CA THR A 11 38.30 40.14 13.94
C THR A 11 37.99 39.32 12.69
N THR A 12 38.89 39.30 11.70
CA THR A 12 38.69 38.51 10.48
C THR A 12 38.92 37.02 10.71
N THR A 13 39.88 36.64 11.55
CA THR A 13 40.09 35.24 11.95
C THR A 13 38.95 34.71 12.83
N LEU A 14 38.38 35.52 13.73
CA LEU A 14 37.22 35.13 14.54
C LEU A 14 35.97 34.90 13.66
N LEU A 15 35.73 35.76 12.67
CA LEU A 15 34.63 35.60 11.70
C LEU A 15 34.81 34.34 10.83
N LEU A 16 36.03 34.01 10.42
CA LEU A 16 36.35 32.80 9.66
C LEU A 16 36.18 31.52 10.49
N LEU A 17 36.58 31.54 11.77
CA LEU A 17 36.40 30.42 12.71
C LEU A 17 34.92 30.18 13.01
N VAL A 18 34.11 31.23 13.19
CA VAL A 18 32.66 31.11 13.38
C VAL A 18 32.00 30.53 12.13
N PHE A 19 32.45 30.94 10.93
CA PHE A 19 31.92 30.40 9.67
C PHE A 19 32.27 28.91 9.48
N LEU A 20 33.50 28.51 9.82
CA LEU A 20 33.95 27.12 9.79
C LEU A 20 33.22 26.24 10.83
N PHE A 21 32.95 26.76 12.02
CA PHE A 21 32.15 26.04 13.03
C PHE A 21 30.70 25.88 12.58
N LEU A 22 30.10 26.90 11.94
CA LEU A 22 28.75 26.79 11.38
C LEU A 22 28.67 25.74 10.26
N THR A 23 29.67 25.68 9.37
CA THR A 23 29.65 24.70 8.27
C THR A 23 29.86 23.26 8.76
N ILE A 24 30.73 23.05 9.75
CA ILE A 24 30.91 21.72 10.38
C ILE A 24 29.64 21.29 11.13
N TYR A 25 28.97 22.22 11.83
CA TYR A 25 27.72 21.95 12.55
C TYR A 25 26.56 21.60 11.59
N ILE A 26 26.50 22.24 10.42
CA ILE A 26 25.52 21.93 9.37
C ILE A 26 25.83 20.56 8.70
N GLN A 27 27.11 20.16 8.60
CA GLN A 27 27.48 18.84 8.08
C GLN A 27 27.24 17.70 9.08
N SER A 28 27.44 17.92 10.38
CA SER A 28 27.14 16.91 11.41
C SER A 28 25.63 16.69 11.59
N THR A 29 24.81 17.73 11.43
CA THR A 29 23.34 17.61 11.49
C THR A 29 22.73 16.97 10.24
N ALA A 30 23.47 16.92 9.12
CA ALA A 30 23.08 16.19 7.92
C ALA A 30 23.50 14.70 7.93
N ALA A 31 24.44 14.31 8.81
CA ALA A 31 24.98 12.95 8.87
C ALA A 31 24.23 12.02 9.85
N ASP A 32 23.48 12.55 10.82
CA ASP A 32 22.77 11.77 11.85
C ASP A 32 21.34 11.31 11.45
N SER A 33 21.04 11.21 10.15
CA SER A 33 19.77 10.63 9.65
C SER A 33 19.96 9.48 8.65
N ALA A 34 21.15 8.87 8.63
CA ALA A 34 21.46 7.73 7.79
C ALA A 34 21.99 6.55 8.64
N ASP A 35 21.08 5.82 9.29
CA ASP A 35 21.19 4.42 9.72
C ASP A 35 19.78 4.05 10.23
N SER A 36 19.02 3.09 9.69
CA SER A 36 19.34 1.73 9.31
C SER A 36 18.24 1.21 8.36
N ALA A 37 18.48 1.23 7.05
CA ALA A 37 17.65 0.50 6.11
C ALA A 37 18.31 -0.84 5.85
N THR A 38 17.77 -1.90 6.47
CA THR A 38 18.12 -3.29 6.14
C THR A 38 17.79 -3.55 4.66
N PRO A 39 18.72 -4.14 3.88
CA PRO A 39 18.48 -4.42 2.47
C PRO A 39 17.83 -5.79 2.33
N PHE A 40 16.51 -5.87 2.47
CA PHE A 40 15.75 -7.01 1.98
C PHE A 40 15.04 -6.60 0.69
N GLY A 41 15.51 -7.15 -0.44
CA GLY A 41 14.68 -7.18 -1.65
C GLY A 41 13.46 -8.05 -1.39
N PRO A 42 12.34 -7.86 -2.11
CA PRO A 42 11.18 -8.73 -1.94
C PRO A 42 11.59 -10.15 -2.35
N SER A 43 11.75 -11.04 -1.37
CA SER A 43 11.73 -12.48 -1.62
C SER A 43 10.39 -12.78 -2.28
N ALA A 44 10.42 -13.50 -3.40
CA ALA A 44 9.20 -13.99 -4.03
C ALA A 44 8.51 -14.91 -3.03
N MET A 45 7.43 -14.45 -2.39
CA MET A 45 6.64 -15.32 -1.52
C MET A 45 5.87 -16.28 -2.42
N VAL A 46 6.14 -17.56 -2.22
CA VAL A 46 5.39 -18.64 -2.86
C VAL A 46 4.81 -19.35 -1.65
N LEU A 47 3.54 -19.12 -1.27
CA LEU A 47 2.89 -19.92 -0.23
C LEU A 47 2.24 -21.14 -0.89
N PRO A 48 2.97 -22.21 -1.21
CA PRO A 48 2.51 -23.22 -2.13
C PRO A 48 1.95 -24.40 -1.31
N LEU A 49 0.69 -24.73 -1.60
CA LEU A 49 0.09 -26.06 -1.49
C LEU A 49 0.47 -26.91 -0.26
N THR A 50 -0.33 -26.81 0.79
CA THR A 50 -0.18 -27.66 1.98
C THR A 50 -0.54 -29.12 1.69
N LEU A 51 0.29 -30.07 2.14
CA LEU A 51 -0.13 -31.48 2.29
C LEU A 51 -0.86 -31.60 3.62
N SER A 52 -2.17 -31.83 3.60
CA SER A 52 -2.84 -32.40 4.77
C SER A 52 -2.35 -33.85 4.91
N ALA A 53 -1.70 -34.19 6.02
CA ALA A 53 -1.30 -35.58 6.29
C ALA A 53 -2.55 -36.51 6.24
N PRO A 54 -2.45 -37.76 5.78
CA PRO A 54 -3.63 -38.63 5.57
C PRO A 54 -4.37 -39.08 6.84
N ASN A 55 -3.97 -38.63 8.03
CA ASN A 55 -4.42 -39.20 9.29
C ASN A 55 -5.34 -38.26 10.08
N SER A 56 -6.47 -37.88 9.47
CA SER A 56 -7.71 -37.59 10.21
C SER A 56 -8.96 -37.50 9.33
N SER A 57 -8.86 -37.67 8.01
CA SER A 57 -10.06 -37.73 7.16
C SER A 57 -10.63 -39.15 7.17
N ARG A 58 -11.38 -39.50 8.21
CA ARG A 58 -12.51 -40.41 7.95
C ARG A 58 -13.36 -39.69 6.91
N THR A 59 -13.37 -40.22 5.70
CA THR A 59 -14.35 -39.93 4.68
C THR A 59 -15.72 -40.18 5.29
N LEU A 60 -16.30 -39.17 5.92
CA LEU A 60 -17.72 -39.10 6.13
C LEU A 60 -18.30 -39.10 4.72
N SER A 61 -18.78 -40.27 4.31
CA SER A 61 -19.70 -40.43 3.20
C SER A 61 -20.69 -39.27 3.28
N HIS A 62 -20.54 -38.28 2.41
CA HIS A 62 -21.48 -37.19 2.28
C HIS A 62 -22.82 -37.82 1.89
N SER A 63 -23.64 -38.11 2.89
CA SER A 63 -25.05 -38.36 2.69
C SER A 63 -25.63 -37.01 2.28
N ARG A 64 -25.58 -36.72 0.97
CA ARG A 64 -26.25 -35.60 0.33
C ARG A 64 -27.74 -35.73 0.63
N ARG A 65 -28.18 -35.24 1.78
CA ARG A 65 -29.58 -34.82 1.96
C ARG A 65 -29.72 -33.55 1.15
N HIS A 66 -30.02 -33.75 -0.12
CA HIS A 66 -30.47 -32.72 -1.03
C HIS A 66 -31.83 -32.23 -0.51
N LEU A 67 -31.82 -31.33 0.46
CA LEU A 67 -32.96 -30.45 0.68
C LEU A 67 -32.97 -29.52 -0.53
N GLN A 68 -33.74 -29.91 -1.55
CA GLN A 68 -34.18 -29.01 -2.60
C GLN A 68 -34.99 -27.89 -1.96
N ARG A 69 -34.29 -26.87 -1.45
CA ARG A 69 -34.88 -25.55 -1.28
C ARG A 69 -34.43 -24.71 -2.46
N SER A 70 -35.07 -25.00 -3.60
CA SER A 70 -35.14 -24.08 -4.73
C SER A 70 -36.06 -22.93 -4.31
N GLU A 71 -35.53 -22.02 -3.51
CA GLU A 71 -36.07 -20.68 -3.36
C GLU A 71 -34.90 -19.73 -3.51
N SER A 72 -35.03 -18.83 -4.48
CA SER A 72 -34.20 -17.66 -4.76
C SER A 72 -34.18 -16.70 -3.55
N HIS A 73 -33.70 -17.17 -2.40
CA HIS A 73 -33.23 -16.28 -1.35
C HIS A 73 -31.82 -15.88 -1.74
N SER A 74 -31.66 -14.60 -2.11
CA SER A 74 -30.36 -13.95 -2.19
C SER A 74 -29.62 -14.23 -0.87
N THR A 75 -28.69 -15.17 -0.89
CA THR A 75 -27.80 -15.43 0.24
C THR A 75 -26.92 -14.20 0.39
N ALA A 76 -26.76 -13.72 1.63
CA ALA A 76 -25.90 -12.58 1.91
C ALA A 76 -24.49 -12.82 1.37
N THR A 77 -23.82 -11.77 0.94
CA THR A 77 -22.43 -11.85 0.46
C THR A 77 -21.49 -11.08 1.38
N ALA A 78 -20.29 -11.61 1.58
CA ALA A 78 -19.23 -10.90 2.29
C ALA A 78 -18.37 -10.15 1.27
N ARG A 79 -18.64 -8.86 1.11
CA ARG A 79 -17.90 -7.96 0.22
C ARG A 79 -16.77 -7.30 0.99
N MET A 80 -15.53 -7.53 0.56
CA MET A 80 -14.35 -7.06 1.27
C MET A 80 -13.32 -6.48 0.29
N PRO A 81 -12.71 -5.33 0.62
CA PRO A 81 -11.60 -4.80 -0.14
C PRO A 81 -10.38 -5.71 -0.02
N LEU A 82 -9.59 -5.73 -1.09
CA LEU A 82 -8.23 -6.27 -1.06
C LEU A 82 -7.25 -5.11 -0.98
N TYR A 83 -6.20 -5.33 -0.21
CA TYR A 83 -5.11 -4.39 0.01
C TYR A 83 -3.79 -5.00 -0.46
N ASP A 84 -2.73 -4.19 -0.35
CA ASP A 84 -1.37 -4.56 -0.73
C ASP A 84 -1.20 -4.87 -2.22
N ASP A 85 0.01 -5.29 -2.60
CA ASP A 85 0.38 -5.54 -4.00
C ASP A 85 1.51 -6.57 -4.05
N LEU A 86 1.55 -7.33 -5.14
CA LEU A 86 2.51 -8.39 -5.40
C LEU A 86 3.96 -7.89 -5.48
N ILE A 87 4.20 -6.65 -5.93
CA ILE A 87 5.58 -6.13 -6.08
C ILE A 87 6.25 -5.87 -4.71
N PRO A 88 5.68 -5.06 -3.81
CA PRO A 88 6.31 -4.79 -2.52
C PRO A 88 6.23 -5.96 -1.54
N TYR A 89 5.18 -6.79 -1.61
CA TYR A 89 4.88 -7.76 -0.56
C TYR A 89 4.74 -9.21 -1.05
N GLY A 90 4.43 -9.44 -2.32
CA GLY A 90 4.22 -10.79 -2.87
C GLY A 90 2.80 -11.34 -2.73
N TYR A 91 1.90 -10.61 -2.06
CA TYR A 91 0.54 -11.09 -1.78
C TYR A 91 -0.47 -9.95 -1.70
N TYR A 92 -1.74 -10.32 -1.72
CA TYR A 92 -2.87 -9.44 -1.40
C TYR A 92 -3.46 -9.84 -0.05
N THR A 93 -3.81 -8.85 0.76
CA THR A 93 -4.47 -9.06 2.05
C THR A 93 -5.91 -8.59 2.03
N THR A 94 -6.72 -9.11 2.95
CA THR A 94 -8.03 -8.55 3.29
C THR A 94 -8.13 -8.36 4.79
N ARG A 95 -9.06 -7.50 5.24
CA ARG A 95 -9.28 -7.26 6.67
C ARG A 95 -10.48 -8.03 7.19
N ILE A 96 -10.28 -8.76 8.28
CA ILE A 96 -11.37 -9.33 9.09
C ILE A 96 -11.28 -8.85 10.54
N TRP A 97 -12.37 -9.03 11.25
CA TRP A 97 -12.41 -8.76 12.69
C TRP A 97 -12.79 -10.02 13.44
N ILE A 98 -12.08 -10.32 14.53
CA ILE A 98 -12.28 -11.50 15.36
C ILE A 98 -12.53 -11.05 16.81
N GLY A 99 -13.58 -11.58 17.43
CA GLY A 99 -13.85 -11.44 18.86
C GLY A 99 -14.90 -10.42 19.27
N THR A 100 -15.16 -10.37 20.59
CA THR A 100 -16.12 -9.45 21.22
C THR A 100 -15.50 -8.78 22.46
N PRO A 101 -15.06 -7.49 22.36
CA PRO A 101 -15.16 -6.60 21.20
C PRO A 101 -14.24 -7.03 20.03
N PRO A 102 -14.55 -6.63 18.78
CA PRO A 102 -13.81 -7.08 17.61
C PRO A 102 -12.37 -6.53 17.55
N GLN A 103 -11.41 -7.41 17.27
CA GLN A 103 -9.99 -7.11 17.00
C GLN A 103 -9.71 -7.28 15.50
N THR A 104 -8.89 -6.42 14.87
CA THR A 104 -8.74 -6.36 13.40
C THR A 104 -7.46 -7.05 12.96
N PHE A 105 -7.51 -7.80 11.85
CA PHE A 105 -6.36 -8.49 11.26
C PHE A 105 -6.37 -8.37 9.74
N ALA A 106 -5.22 -8.14 9.14
CA ALA A 106 -5.00 -8.24 7.70
C ALA A 106 -4.36 -9.57 7.33
N LEU A 107 -5.13 -10.39 6.60
CA LEU A 107 -4.76 -11.75 6.29
C LEU A 107 -4.49 -11.92 4.80
N ILE A 108 -3.44 -12.66 4.46
CA ILE A 108 -3.15 -13.07 3.09
C ILE A 108 -4.30 -13.92 2.57
N VAL A 109 -4.81 -13.58 1.39
CA VAL A 109 -5.90 -14.33 0.77
C VAL A 109 -5.33 -15.52 0.01
N ASP A 110 -5.54 -16.72 0.51
CA ASP A 110 -4.83 -17.92 0.04
C ASP A 110 -5.78 -19.06 -0.34
N THR A 111 -5.88 -19.33 -1.64
CA THR A 111 -6.66 -20.45 -2.19
C THR A 111 -5.91 -21.80 -2.18
N GLY A 112 -4.61 -21.78 -1.92
CA GLY A 112 -3.72 -22.93 -1.81
C GLY A 112 -3.69 -23.58 -0.43
N SER A 113 -4.23 -22.91 0.60
CA SER A 113 -4.37 -23.44 1.96
C SER A 113 -5.80 -23.38 2.50
N THR A 114 -6.08 -24.19 3.54
CA THR A 114 -7.43 -24.41 4.07
C THR A 114 -7.67 -23.82 5.43
N LEU A 115 -6.67 -23.33 6.16
CA LEU A 115 -6.89 -22.81 7.52
C LEU A 115 -6.78 -21.29 7.53
N THR A 116 -7.73 -20.62 8.18
CA THR A 116 -7.58 -19.21 8.56
C THR A 116 -6.94 -19.13 9.94
N TYR A 117 -5.91 -18.31 10.12
CA TYR A 117 -5.21 -18.16 11.40
C TYR A 117 -4.65 -16.76 11.63
N VAL A 118 -4.34 -16.47 12.91
CA VAL A 118 -3.70 -15.25 13.38
C VAL A 118 -2.76 -15.55 14.56
N PRO A 119 -1.69 -14.75 14.78
CA PRO A 119 -0.83 -14.83 15.95
C PRO A 119 -1.61 -14.45 17.18
N CYS A 120 -1.52 -15.30 18.19
CA CYS A 120 -2.09 -15.03 19.50
C CYS A 120 -1.08 -14.35 20.43
N SER A 121 -1.60 -13.70 21.46
CA SER A 121 -0.79 -13.02 22.47
C SER A 121 0.11 -13.98 23.26
N THR A 122 -0.21 -15.27 23.25
CA THR A 122 0.60 -16.36 23.80
C THR A 122 1.74 -16.80 22.90
N CYS A 123 1.84 -16.26 21.68
CA CYS A 123 2.88 -16.66 20.74
C CYS A 123 4.25 -16.08 21.14
N GLU A 124 5.13 -16.93 21.63
CA GLU A 124 6.52 -16.56 21.95
C GLU A 124 7.46 -16.69 20.74
N GLN A 125 7.05 -17.42 19.71
CA GLN A 125 7.83 -17.72 18.50
C GLN A 125 7.13 -17.24 17.22
N CYS A 126 6.53 -16.04 17.25
CA CYS A 126 5.95 -15.39 16.07
C CYS A 126 6.75 -14.14 15.70
N GLY A 127 6.59 -13.74 14.44
CA GLY A 127 7.07 -12.50 13.90
C GLY A 127 6.45 -11.26 14.54
N LYS A 128 6.91 -10.10 14.06
CA LYS A 128 6.22 -8.84 14.28
C LYS A 128 5.48 -8.47 13.01
N HIS A 129 4.16 -8.56 13.06
CA HIS A 129 3.28 -8.21 11.96
C HIS A 129 2.75 -6.79 12.11
N GLN A 130 1.88 -6.37 11.20
CA GLN A 130 1.42 -4.99 11.12
C GLN A 130 0.40 -4.61 12.18
N ASP A 131 -0.48 -5.53 12.57
CA ASP A 131 -1.52 -5.33 13.57
C ASP A 131 -1.17 -6.14 14.84
N PRO A 132 -1.67 -5.76 16.04
CA PRO A 132 -1.37 -6.50 17.28
C PRO A 132 -1.90 -7.93 17.27
N ASN A 133 -1.13 -8.86 17.86
CA ASN A 133 -1.56 -10.24 18.06
C ASN A 133 -2.94 -10.32 18.74
N PHE A 134 -3.74 -11.30 18.33
CA PHE A 134 -5.05 -11.57 18.90
C PHE A 134 -4.94 -11.82 20.40
N GLN A 135 -5.73 -11.09 21.19
CA GLN A 135 -5.82 -11.19 22.64
C GLN A 135 -7.03 -12.07 22.99
N PRO A 136 -6.86 -13.37 23.28
CA PRO A 136 -7.99 -14.26 23.51
C PRO A 136 -8.77 -13.86 24.77
N ASP A 137 -8.06 -13.43 25.82
CA ASP A 137 -8.64 -13.01 27.10
C ASP A 137 -9.46 -11.72 27.00
N TRP A 138 -9.30 -10.94 25.92
CA TRP A 138 -10.06 -9.72 25.70
C TRP A 138 -11.37 -9.98 24.95
N SER A 139 -11.56 -11.18 24.39
CA SER A 139 -12.77 -11.56 23.70
C SER A 139 -13.68 -12.38 24.62
N SER A 140 -14.84 -11.82 24.94
CA SER A 140 -15.88 -12.50 25.74
C SER A 140 -16.53 -13.70 25.01
N THR A 141 -16.28 -13.87 23.71
CA THR A 141 -16.88 -14.92 22.87
C THR A 141 -15.90 -15.97 22.40
N TYR A 142 -14.59 -15.79 22.68
CA TYR A 142 -13.54 -16.73 22.35
C TYR A 142 -13.64 -18.01 23.17
N GLN A 143 -13.49 -19.15 22.51
CA GLN A 143 -13.36 -20.45 23.16
C GLN A 143 -12.31 -21.29 22.43
N PRO A 144 -11.25 -21.76 23.11
CA PRO A 144 -10.35 -22.74 22.51
C PRO A 144 -11.10 -24.05 22.29
N LEU A 145 -10.87 -24.71 21.16
CA LEU A 145 -11.49 -25.99 20.87
C LEU A 145 -10.89 -27.07 21.77
N LYS A 146 -11.77 -27.74 22.52
CA LYS A 146 -11.38 -28.86 23.39
C LYS A 146 -11.00 -30.06 22.55
N CYS A 147 -9.99 -30.79 23.01
CA CYS A 147 -9.57 -32.04 22.39
C CYS A 147 -10.76 -33.01 22.24
N SER A 148 -10.88 -33.59 21.05
CA SER A 148 -11.89 -34.57 20.71
C SER A 148 -11.34 -35.56 19.68
N MET A 149 -12.07 -36.63 19.41
CA MET A 149 -11.69 -37.61 18.37
C MET A 149 -11.78 -37.04 16.94
N GLU A 150 -12.31 -35.84 16.78
CA GLU A 150 -12.52 -35.17 15.49
C GLU A 150 -11.37 -34.21 15.14
N CYS A 151 -10.38 -34.04 16.03
CA CYS A 151 -9.22 -33.17 15.80
C CYS A 151 -7.93 -33.81 16.30
N THR A 152 -6.79 -33.30 15.83
CA THR A 152 -5.49 -33.58 16.43
C THR A 152 -5.37 -32.81 17.74
N CYS A 153 -4.92 -33.44 18.82
CA CYS A 153 -4.81 -32.79 20.12
C CYS A 153 -3.36 -32.50 20.52
N ASP A 154 -3.19 -31.54 21.42
CA ASP A 154 -1.93 -31.32 22.13
C ASP A 154 -1.52 -32.55 22.98
N SER A 155 -0.28 -32.53 23.48
CA SER A 155 0.27 -33.63 24.28
C SER A 155 -0.49 -33.88 25.59
N GLU A 156 -1.21 -32.88 26.08
CA GLU A 156 -2.00 -32.94 27.32
C GLU A 156 -3.45 -33.41 27.07
N MET A 157 -3.83 -33.63 25.81
CA MET A 157 -5.21 -33.95 25.38
C MET A 157 -6.23 -32.91 25.86
N MET A 158 -5.83 -31.65 25.91
CA MET A 158 -6.65 -30.54 26.39
C MET A 158 -7.31 -29.80 25.22
N HIS A 159 -6.53 -29.47 24.19
CA HIS A 159 -7.00 -28.66 23.07
C HIS A 159 -6.73 -29.30 21.71
N CYS A 160 -7.55 -28.93 20.72
CA CYS A 160 -7.28 -29.22 19.33
C CYS A 160 -6.13 -28.32 18.83
N VAL A 161 -5.15 -28.91 18.15
CA VAL A 161 -4.02 -28.21 17.57
C VAL A 161 -3.99 -28.39 16.06
N TYR A 162 -3.27 -27.49 15.40
CA TYR A 162 -2.95 -27.62 14.00
C TYR A 162 -1.46 -27.38 13.77
N ASP A 163 -0.99 -27.98 12.70
CA ASP A 163 0.33 -27.75 12.13
C ASP A 163 0.15 -27.63 10.61
N ARG A 164 0.76 -26.61 10.02
CA ARG A 164 0.76 -26.36 8.58
C ARG A 164 2.17 -26.07 8.14
N GLN A 165 2.63 -26.83 7.16
CA GLN A 165 3.85 -26.55 6.42
C GLN A 165 3.47 -26.11 5.01
N TYR A 166 4.09 -25.02 4.58
CA TYR A 166 4.01 -24.49 3.23
C TYR A 166 5.21 -25.00 2.43
N ALA A 167 5.06 -25.13 1.12
CA ALA A 167 6.16 -25.59 0.25
C ALA A 167 7.35 -24.62 0.12
N GLU A 168 7.23 -23.34 0.53
CA GLU A 168 8.41 -22.47 0.82
C GLU A 168 9.17 -22.89 2.10
N MET A 169 8.73 -23.99 2.73
CA MET A 169 9.27 -24.60 3.95
C MET A 169 8.98 -23.84 5.24
N SER A 170 8.32 -22.68 5.16
CA SER A 170 7.70 -21.99 6.29
C SER A 170 6.62 -22.87 6.94
N SER A 171 6.43 -22.70 8.24
CA SER A 171 5.40 -23.42 9.00
C SER A 171 4.67 -22.50 9.96
N SER A 172 3.40 -22.83 10.20
CA SER A 172 2.53 -22.22 11.19
C SER A 172 1.91 -23.34 12.04
N SER A 173 1.96 -23.19 13.36
CA SER A 173 1.32 -24.13 14.27
C SER A 173 0.71 -23.41 15.48
N GLY A 174 -0.33 -24.01 16.04
CA GLY A 174 -1.08 -23.38 17.11
C GLY A 174 -2.27 -24.20 17.59
N VAL A 175 -3.12 -23.55 18.38
CA VAL A 175 -4.36 -24.11 18.92
C VAL A 175 -5.52 -23.68 18.03
N LEU A 176 -6.47 -24.56 17.77
CA LEU A 176 -7.72 -24.17 17.12
C LEU A 176 -8.64 -23.51 18.14
N GLY A 177 -9.16 -22.35 17.81
CA GLY A 177 -10.14 -21.61 18.60
C GLY A 177 -11.37 -21.26 17.78
N GLU A 178 -12.47 -20.97 18.47
CA GLU A 178 -13.70 -20.49 17.86
C GLU A 178 -14.07 -19.13 18.43
N ASP A 179 -14.39 -18.19 17.55
CA ASP A 179 -14.88 -16.87 17.95
C ASP A 179 -15.78 -16.25 16.86
N ILE A 180 -16.33 -15.07 17.13
CA ILE A 180 -17.12 -14.30 16.18
C ILE A 180 -16.19 -13.60 15.19
N VAL A 181 -16.33 -13.94 13.91
CA VAL A 181 -15.63 -13.32 12.79
C VAL A 181 -16.58 -12.41 12.02
N SER A 182 -16.16 -11.18 11.72
CA SER A 182 -16.87 -10.24 10.86
C SER A 182 -16.04 -9.82 9.65
N PHE A 183 -16.73 -9.46 8.57
CA PHE A 183 -16.16 -9.22 7.24
C PHE A 183 -16.22 -7.73 6.85
N GLY A 184 -16.29 -6.84 7.84
CA GLY A 184 -16.31 -5.40 7.65
C GLY A 184 -17.69 -4.82 7.35
N LYS A 185 -17.76 -3.48 7.33
CA LYS A 185 -19.01 -2.72 7.23
C LYS A 185 -19.67 -2.78 5.84
N GLN A 186 -18.90 -3.10 4.81
CA GLN A 186 -19.37 -3.21 3.42
C GLN A 186 -20.03 -4.58 3.14
N SER A 187 -19.84 -5.54 4.04
CA SER A 187 -20.40 -6.88 3.94
C SER A 187 -21.87 -6.91 4.33
N GLU A 188 -22.68 -7.60 3.54
CA GLU A 188 -24.08 -7.92 3.86
C GLU A 188 -24.15 -9.11 4.84
N LEU A 189 -23.12 -9.95 4.84
CA LEU A 189 -22.99 -11.09 5.74
C LEU A 189 -22.75 -10.60 7.17
N LYS A 190 -23.68 -10.96 8.06
CA LYS A 190 -23.56 -10.72 9.50
C LYS A 190 -22.38 -11.48 10.09
N PRO A 191 -21.82 -11.04 11.23
CA PRO A 191 -20.74 -11.76 11.91
C PRO A 191 -21.11 -13.24 12.16
N GLN A 192 -20.16 -14.13 11.91
CA GLN A 192 -20.34 -15.57 12.01
C GLN A 192 -19.36 -16.15 13.03
N ARG A 193 -19.85 -17.07 13.84
CA ARG A 193 -19.01 -17.87 14.72
C ARG A 193 -18.20 -18.84 13.87
N THR A 194 -16.88 -18.81 13.93
CA THR A 194 -15.97 -19.50 12.99
C THR A 194 -14.75 -20.02 13.75
N VAL A 195 -14.27 -21.19 13.35
CA VAL A 195 -13.04 -21.80 13.83
C VAL A 195 -11.85 -21.23 13.06
N PHE A 196 -10.80 -20.86 13.78
CA PHE A 196 -9.55 -20.34 13.22
C PHE A 196 -8.35 -20.83 14.04
N GLY A 197 -7.16 -20.71 13.49
CA GLY A 197 -5.91 -20.98 14.18
C GLY A 197 -5.45 -19.81 15.04
N CYS A 198 -5.20 -20.07 16.30
CA CYS A 198 -4.51 -19.21 17.24
C CYS A 198 -3.04 -19.63 17.25
N GLU A 199 -2.21 -18.96 16.45
CA GLU A 199 -0.80 -19.34 16.23
C GLU A 199 0.04 -19.14 17.48
N ASN A 200 0.96 -20.10 17.70
CA ASN A 200 1.96 -20.07 18.76
C ASN A 200 3.40 -20.20 18.24
N VAL A 201 3.59 -20.64 16.99
CA VAL A 201 4.91 -20.77 16.36
C VAL A 201 4.81 -20.48 14.87
N GLU A 202 5.72 -19.63 14.39
CA GLU A 202 5.95 -19.35 12.98
C GLU A 202 7.41 -19.62 12.61
N THR A 203 7.64 -20.02 11.37
CA THR A 203 8.99 -20.18 10.82
C THR A 203 9.08 -19.61 9.41
N GLY A 204 10.31 -19.45 8.91
CA GLY A 204 10.55 -19.04 7.53
C GLY A 204 10.01 -17.65 7.21
N ASP A 205 9.44 -17.51 6.02
CA ASP A 205 8.96 -16.23 5.49
C ASP A 205 7.75 -15.71 6.28
N ILE A 206 6.91 -16.60 6.84
CA ILE A 206 5.78 -16.25 7.71
C ILE A 206 6.24 -15.44 8.92
N TYR A 207 7.34 -15.83 9.57
CA TYR A 207 7.89 -15.11 10.72
C TYR A 207 8.31 -13.67 10.38
N SER A 208 8.65 -13.39 9.12
CA SER A 208 9.13 -12.08 8.69
C SER A 208 8.10 -11.27 7.90
N GLN A 209 6.93 -11.85 7.64
CA GLN A 209 5.92 -11.24 6.79
C GLN A 209 5.23 -10.07 7.51
N ARG A 210 4.76 -9.11 6.70
CA ARG A 210 3.99 -7.96 7.22
C ARG A 210 2.56 -8.33 7.60
N ALA A 211 1.89 -9.19 6.83
CA ALA A 211 0.52 -9.62 7.11
C ALA A 211 0.42 -10.36 8.44
N ASP A 212 -0.74 -10.29 9.09
CA ASP A 212 -0.97 -10.86 10.42
C ASP A 212 -1.33 -12.34 10.36
N GLY A 213 -1.22 -12.99 9.22
CA GLY A 213 -1.61 -14.38 9.05
C GLY A 213 -2.25 -14.64 7.70
N ILE A 214 -2.96 -15.76 7.60
CA ILE A 214 -3.51 -16.26 6.34
C ILE A 214 -5.00 -16.52 6.49
N MET A 215 -5.77 -16.17 5.45
CA MET A 215 -7.16 -16.57 5.25
C MET A 215 -7.21 -17.69 4.21
N GLY A 216 -7.32 -18.93 4.69
CA GLY A 216 -7.46 -20.11 3.85
C GLY A 216 -8.82 -20.19 3.14
N LEU A 217 -8.79 -20.20 1.80
CA LEU A 217 -9.92 -20.32 0.88
C LEU A 217 -9.93 -21.66 0.12
N GLY A 218 -8.95 -22.53 0.38
CA GLY A 218 -8.84 -23.88 -0.18
C GLY A 218 -10.03 -24.79 0.18
N ARG A 219 -10.09 -25.97 -0.44
CA ARG A 219 -11.14 -26.95 -0.14
C ARG A 219 -10.79 -27.74 1.12
N GLY A 220 -11.53 -27.53 2.20
CA GLY A 220 -11.37 -28.24 3.47
C GLY A 220 -12.20 -27.62 4.58
N ASP A 221 -12.65 -28.46 5.52
CA ASP A 221 -13.65 -28.11 6.54
C ASP A 221 -13.24 -26.93 7.45
N LEU A 222 -11.94 -26.67 7.60
CA LEU A 222 -11.42 -25.53 8.36
C LEU A 222 -11.33 -24.23 7.56
N SER A 223 -11.62 -24.26 6.25
CA SER A 223 -11.60 -23.06 5.41
C SER A 223 -12.76 -22.16 5.77
N ILE A 224 -12.53 -20.85 5.71
CA ILE A 224 -13.59 -19.90 6.03
C ILE A 224 -14.76 -20.04 5.05
N VAL A 225 -14.48 -20.42 3.80
CA VAL A 225 -15.52 -20.66 2.78
C VAL A 225 -16.37 -21.86 3.16
N ASP A 226 -15.77 -23.00 3.48
CA ASP A 226 -16.52 -24.22 3.83
C ASP A 226 -17.34 -24.04 5.11
N GLN A 227 -16.75 -23.40 6.14
CA GLN A 227 -17.46 -23.13 7.38
C GLN A 227 -18.68 -22.20 7.20
N LEU A 228 -18.64 -21.28 6.24
CA LEU A 228 -19.76 -20.38 5.93
C LEU A 228 -20.82 -21.07 5.04
N VAL A 229 -20.37 -21.89 4.08
CA VAL A 229 -21.26 -22.68 3.21
C VAL A 229 -22.02 -23.73 4.02
N GLU A 230 -21.34 -24.43 4.94
CA GLU A 230 -21.96 -25.44 5.81
C GLU A 230 -23.05 -24.84 6.71
N LYS A 231 -22.84 -23.60 7.19
CA LYS A 231 -23.85 -22.84 7.93
C LYS A 231 -25.02 -22.35 7.06
N GLY A 232 -24.91 -22.47 5.74
CA GLY A 232 -25.92 -22.00 4.79
C GLY A 232 -26.08 -20.48 4.73
N VAL A 233 -25.04 -19.73 5.13
CA VAL A 233 -25.10 -18.25 5.19
C VAL A 233 -24.59 -17.58 3.92
N ILE A 234 -23.85 -18.30 3.08
CA ILE A 234 -23.41 -17.89 1.73
C ILE A 234 -23.62 -19.04 0.73
N GLY A 235 -23.72 -18.72 -0.56
CA GLY A 235 -23.64 -19.73 -1.62
C GLY A 235 -22.23 -20.34 -1.74
N ASN A 236 -22.12 -21.54 -2.32
CA ASN A 236 -20.86 -22.27 -2.46
C ASN A 236 -19.99 -21.74 -3.62
N SER A 237 -19.59 -20.48 -3.50
CA SER A 237 -18.74 -19.77 -4.44
C SER A 237 -18.07 -18.58 -3.75
N PHE A 238 -16.98 -18.08 -4.34
CA PHE A 238 -16.38 -16.81 -3.99
C PHE A 238 -15.70 -16.21 -5.22
N SER A 239 -15.35 -14.93 -5.18
CA SER A 239 -14.66 -14.25 -6.28
C SER A 239 -13.54 -13.33 -5.79
N LEU A 240 -12.47 -13.23 -6.57
CA LEU A 240 -11.28 -12.40 -6.32
C LEU A 240 -11.02 -11.51 -7.54
N CYS A 241 -10.66 -10.25 -7.33
CA CYS A 241 -10.31 -9.30 -8.40
C CYS A 241 -9.12 -8.45 -7.94
N TYR A 242 -7.92 -8.77 -8.41
CA TYR A 242 -6.70 -8.02 -8.08
C TYR A 242 -6.51 -6.82 -8.98
N GLY A 243 -6.11 -5.70 -8.39
CA GLY A 243 -5.74 -4.49 -9.11
C GLY A 243 -4.64 -4.74 -10.14
N GLY A 244 -4.57 -3.83 -11.11
CA GLY A 244 -3.52 -3.81 -12.12
C GLY A 244 -2.14 -3.54 -11.54
N MET A 245 -1.13 -3.63 -12.41
CA MET A 245 0.28 -3.40 -12.07
C MET A 245 0.57 -2.01 -11.48
N ASP A 246 -0.30 -1.03 -11.70
CA ASP A 246 -0.14 0.38 -11.34
C ASP A 246 -1.05 0.86 -10.18
N VAL A 247 -2.08 0.09 -9.81
CA VAL A 247 -3.11 0.52 -8.85
C VAL A 247 -3.12 -0.30 -7.54
N GLY A 248 -2.62 -1.54 -7.55
CA GLY A 248 -2.61 -2.41 -6.36
C GLY A 248 -4.02 -2.70 -5.80
N GLY A 249 -4.09 -3.43 -4.67
CA GLY A 249 -5.35 -3.73 -3.99
C GLY A 249 -6.36 -4.53 -4.82
N GLY A 250 -7.66 -4.30 -4.60
CA GLY A 250 -8.73 -4.92 -5.36
C GLY A 250 -9.99 -5.20 -4.53
N ALA A 251 -10.69 -6.28 -4.88
CA ALA A 251 -11.91 -6.70 -4.20
C ALA A 251 -12.03 -8.22 -4.11
N MET A 252 -12.71 -8.69 -3.07
CA MET A 252 -13.17 -10.06 -2.96
C MET A 252 -14.60 -10.15 -2.46
N VAL A 253 -15.27 -11.23 -2.85
CA VAL A 253 -16.63 -11.55 -2.42
C VAL A 253 -16.66 -13.01 -1.97
N LEU A 254 -17.07 -13.27 -0.73
CA LEU A 254 -17.46 -14.61 -0.29
C LEU A 254 -18.97 -14.79 -0.51
N GLY A 255 -19.34 -15.88 -1.17
CA GLY A 255 -20.70 -16.12 -1.68
C GLY A 255 -20.79 -15.97 -3.20
N GLY A 256 -21.92 -16.41 -3.76
CA GLY A 256 -22.18 -16.36 -5.19
C GLY A 256 -22.54 -14.95 -5.68
N ILE A 257 -21.92 -14.55 -6.79
CA ILE A 257 -22.35 -13.38 -7.59
C ILE A 257 -22.83 -13.85 -8.95
N SER A 258 -23.69 -13.07 -9.60
CA SER A 258 -24.08 -13.37 -10.98
C SER A 258 -22.88 -13.18 -11.91
N PRO A 259 -22.54 -14.18 -12.76
CA PRO A 259 -21.41 -14.07 -13.65
C PRO A 259 -21.66 -12.98 -14.70
N PRO A 260 -20.72 -12.02 -14.89
CA PRO A 260 -20.83 -11.02 -15.94
C PRO A 260 -20.92 -11.64 -17.35
N ALA A 261 -21.58 -10.94 -18.26
CA ALA A 261 -21.60 -11.32 -19.66
C ALA A 261 -20.18 -11.37 -20.23
N GLY A 262 -19.84 -12.44 -20.94
CA GLY A 262 -18.50 -12.64 -21.51
C GLY A 262 -17.47 -13.25 -20.56
N MET A 263 -17.86 -13.62 -19.33
CA MET A 263 -17.00 -14.42 -18.46
C MET A 263 -16.71 -15.79 -19.11
N VAL A 264 -15.44 -16.19 -19.10
CA VAL A 264 -14.95 -17.44 -19.70
C VAL A 264 -14.75 -18.48 -18.60
N PHE A 265 -15.25 -19.70 -18.80
CA PHE A 265 -15.18 -20.77 -17.80
C PHE A 265 -14.27 -21.93 -18.21
N THR A 266 -13.66 -22.54 -17.20
CA THR A 266 -12.94 -23.82 -17.26
C THR A 266 -13.45 -24.76 -16.16
N HIS A 267 -13.34 -26.07 -16.37
CA HIS A 267 -13.70 -27.05 -15.35
C HIS A 267 -12.63 -27.08 -14.24
N SER A 268 -13.08 -27.24 -12.99
CA SER A 268 -12.22 -27.39 -11.83
C SER A 268 -12.62 -28.64 -11.06
N ASP A 269 -11.90 -29.73 -11.32
CA ASP A 269 -12.18 -31.05 -10.76
C ASP A 269 -11.59 -31.22 -9.34
N PRO A 270 -12.42 -31.28 -8.28
CA PRO A 270 -11.94 -31.52 -6.92
C PRO A 270 -11.46 -32.95 -6.69
N ALA A 271 -11.75 -33.91 -7.58
CA ALA A 271 -11.22 -35.27 -7.48
C ALA A 271 -9.75 -35.35 -7.92
N ARG A 272 -9.29 -34.37 -8.69
CA ARG A 272 -7.90 -34.27 -9.16
C ARG A 272 -6.93 -33.93 -8.02
N SER A 273 -7.28 -32.92 -7.23
CA SER A 273 -6.51 -32.50 -6.06
C SER A 273 -7.39 -31.66 -5.12
N ALA A 274 -6.92 -31.41 -3.90
CA ALA A 274 -7.60 -30.51 -2.95
C ALA A 274 -7.59 -29.03 -3.39
N TYR A 275 -6.88 -28.70 -4.47
CA TYR A 275 -6.66 -27.33 -4.94
C TYR A 275 -7.64 -26.94 -6.06
N TYR A 276 -7.62 -25.66 -6.42
CA TYR A 276 -8.41 -25.14 -7.53
C TYR A 276 -7.69 -25.38 -8.85
N ASN A 277 -7.98 -26.53 -9.46
CA ASN A 277 -7.41 -26.90 -10.74
C ASN A 277 -8.06 -26.15 -11.91
N ILE A 278 -7.25 -25.84 -12.92
CA ILE A 278 -7.67 -25.35 -14.24
C ILE A 278 -7.32 -26.44 -15.26
N ASP A 279 -8.25 -26.77 -16.16
CA ASP A 279 -7.99 -27.73 -17.24
C ASP A 279 -7.26 -27.08 -18.43
N LEU A 280 -6.02 -26.66 -18.20
CA LEU A 280 -5.13 -26.04 -19.19
C LEU A 280 -4.58 -27.10 -20.15
N LYS A 281 -4.65 -26.83 -21.46
CA LYS A 281 -4.11 -27.72 -22.51
C LYS A 281 -3.04 -27.08 -23.37
N GLU A 282 -3.16 -25.79 -23.65
CA GLU A 282 -2.23 -25.10 -24.54
C GLU A 282 -1.91 -23.69 -24.04
N ILE A 283 -0.72 -23.23 -24.39
CA ILE A 283 -0.32 -21.83 -24.26
C ILE A 283 0.01 -21.33 -25.66
N HIS A 284 -0.57 -20.20 -26.05
CA HIS A 284 -0.28 -19.54 -27.32
C HIS A 284 0.45 -18.22 -27.05
N ILE A 285 1.45 -17.91 -27.87
CA ILE A 285 2.22 -16.67 -27.78
C ILE A 285 2.20 -16.02 -29.16
N ALA A 286 1.80 -14.75 -29.23
CA ALA A 286 1.58 -14.03 -30.48
C ALA A 286 0.68 -14.82 -31.46
N GLY A 287 -0.36 -15.49 -30.93
CA GLY A 287 -1.30 -16.31 -31.69
C GLY A 287 -0.76 -17.66 -32.17
N LYS A 288 0.44 -18.09 -31.75
CA LYS A 288 1.02 -19.39 -32.10
C LYS A 288 1.07 -20.32 -30.89
N GLN A 289 0.55 -21.53 -31.06
CA GLN A 289 0.63 -22.59 -30.05
C GLN A 289 2.10 -22.97 -29.77
N LEU A 290 2.45 -23.12 -28.49
CA LEU A 290 3.74 -23.65 -28.09
C LEU A 290 3.88 -25.13 -28.48
N PRO A 291 5.04 -25.57 -29.02
CA PRO A 291 5.25 -26.95 -29.46
C PRO A 291 5.57 -27.90 -28.29
N ILE A 292 4.62 -28.07 -27.38
CA ILE A 292 4.74 -28.92 -26.19
C ILE A 292 3.58 -29.92 -26.11
N ASN A 293 3.82 -31.06 -25.47
CA ASN A 293 2.76 -32.05 -25.22
C ASN A 293 1.78 -31.51 -24.18
N PRO A 294 0.45 -31.46 -24.44
CA PRO A 294 -0.54 -31.00 -23.46
C PRO A 294 -0.49 -31.74 -22.11
N MET A 295 -0.03 -33.00 -22.10
CA MET A 295 0.15 -33.78 -20.86
C MET A 295 1.14 -33.17 -19.86
N VAL A 296 1.98 -32.22 -20.28
CA VAL A 296 2.87 -31.48 -19.37
C VAL A 296 2.06 -30.71 -18.32
N PHE A 297 0.89 -30.16 -18.70
CA PHE A 297 0.00 -29.45 -17.76
C PHE A 297 -0.79 -30.39 -16.86
N ASP A 298 -0.70 -31.71 -17.11
CA ASP A 298 -1.38 -32.74 -16.33
C ASP A 298 -0.51 -33.41 -15.25
N GLY A 299 0.77 -33.01 -15.11
CA GLY A 299 1.72 -33.61 -14.18
C GLY A 299 1.44 -33.35 -12.70
N LYS A 300 1.71 -34.34 -11.84
CA LYS A 300 1.52 -34.32 -10.37
C LYS A 300 0.11 -33.87 -9.97
N TYR A 301 -0.08 -32.59 -9.61
CA TYR A 301 -1.40 -32.03 -9.27
C TYR A 301 -2.09 -31.32 -10.43
N GLY A 302 -1.44 -31.21 -11.60
CA GLY A 302 -1.93 -30.51 -12.78
C GLY A 302 -1.62 -29.02 -12.78
N THR A 303 -2.53 -28.24 -13.35
CA THR A 303 -2.48 -26.77 -13.31
C THR A 303 -3.36 -26.26 -12.17
N ILE A 304 -2.77 -25.51 -11.24
CA ILE A 304 -3.43 -24.96 -10.06
C ILE A 304 -3.44 -23.43 -10.17
N LEU A 305 -4.58 -22.82 -9.86
CA LEU A 305 -4.71 -21.39 -9.66
C LEU A 305 -4.61 -21.09 -8.17
N ASP A 306 -3.62 -20.30 -7.80
CA ASP A 306 -3.31 -20.05 -6.40
C ASP A 306 -3.08 -18.56 -6.10
N SER A 307 -3.96 -17.98 -5.29
CA SER A 307 -3.81 -16.60 -4.80
C SER A 307 -2.70 -16.41 -3.78
N GLY A 308 -2.28 -17.45 -3.06
CA GLY A 308 -1.17 -17.39 -2.11
C GLY A 308 0.20 -17.36 -2.80
N THR A 309 0.22 -17.56 -4.12
CA THR A 309 1.45 -17.57 -4.91
C THR A 309 1.62 -16.26 -5.69
N THR A 310 2.78 -15.61 -5.57
CA THR A 310 3.05 -14.34 -6.28
C THR A 310 3.04 -14.50 -7.81
N TYR A 311 3.88 -15.41 -8.31
CA TYR A 311 4.24 -15.54 -9.73
C TYR A 311 3.67 -16.83 -10.35
N ALA A 312 3.91 -17.05 -11.65
CA ALA A 312 3.61 -18.35 -12.24
C ALA A 312 4.85 -19.24 -12.33
N TYR A 313 4.66 -20.54 -12.13
CA TYR A 313 5.70 -21.57 -12.20
C TYR A 313 5.25 -22.66 -13.17
N LEU A 314 6.03 -22.85 -14.23
CA LEU A 314 5.76 -23.84 -15.27
C LEU A 314 6.75 -25.02 -15.14
N PRO A 315 6.32 -26.26 -15.40
CA PRO A 315 7.25 -27.39 -15.56
C PRO A 315 8.31 -27.08 -16.62
N GLU A 316 9.52 -27.62 -16.44
CA GLU A 316 10.68 -27.31 -17.27
C GLU A 316 10.41 -27.31 -18.79
N PRO A 317 9.72 -28.32 -19.40
CA PRO A 317 9.46 -28.30 -20.83
C PRO A 317 8.58 -27.12 -21.27
N ALA A 318 7.57 -26.77 -20.47
CA ALA A 318 6.66 -25.66 -20.74
C ALA A 318 7.37 -24.31 -20.54
N PHE A 319 8.15 -24.16 -19.47
CA PHE A 319 8.93 -22.94 -19.22
C PHE A 319 9.93 -22.66 -20.34
N LYS A 320 10.69 -23.67 -20.79
CA LYS A 320 11.65 -23.52 -21.90
C LYS A 320 10.96 -23.06 -23.18
N ALA A 321 9.87 -23.73 -23.57
CA ALA A 321 9.11 -23.35 -24.77
C ALA A 321 8.51 -21.94 -24.65
N PHE A 322 7.98 -21.57 -23.48
CA PHE A 322 7.44 -20.24 -23.21
C PHE A 322 8.53 -19.16 -23.34
N LYS A 323 9.65 -19.35 -22.64
CA LYS A 323 10.79 -18.44 -22.65
C LYS A 323 11.32 -18.23 -24.06
N ASP A 324 11.57 -19.31 -24.80
CA ASP A 324 12.15 -19.23 -26.13
C ASP A 324 11.23 -18.49 -27.12
N ALA A 325 9.91 -18.73 -27.02
CA ALA A 325 8.92 -18.02 -27.83
C ALA A 325 8.80 -16.54 -27.47
N ILE A 326 8.79 -16.17 -26.18
CA ILE A 326 8.82 -14.76 -25.76
C ILE A 326 10.09 -14.07 -26.24
N MET A 327 11.26 -14.67 -25.99
CA MET A 327 12.56 -14.11 -26.36
C MET A 327 12.67 -13.87 -27.88
N LYS A 328 12.03 -14.71 -28.68
CA LYS A 328 11.97 -14.55 -30.13
C LYS A 328 11.19 -13.30 -30.56
N GLU A 329 10.09 -12.99 -29.88
CA GLU A 329 9.27 -11.80 -30.16
C GLU A 329 9.92 -10.52 -29.61
N LEU A 330 10.85 -10.63 -28.65
CA LEU A 330 11.50 -9.50 -27.96
C LEU A 330 12.97 -9.29 -28.35
N ASN A 331 13.40 -9.80 -29.51
CA ASN A 331 14.80 -9.81 -29.93
C ASN A 331 15.45 -8.42 -30.05
N SER A 332 14.66 -7.35 -30.17
CA SER A 332 15.12 -5.96 -30.24
C SER A 332 15.32 -5.30 -28.88
N LEU A 333 14.82 -5.90 -27.79
CA LEU A 333 14.94 -5.33 -26.45
C LEU A 333 16.27 -5.72 -25.80
N LYS A 334 16.82 -4.78 -25.02
CA LYS A 334 18.05 -5.02 -24.26
C LYS A 334 17.75 -5.78 -22.98
N LEU A 335 18.31 -6.98 -22.86
CA LEU A 335 18.33 -7.75 -21.62
C LEU A 335 19.17 -7.02 -20.54
N ILE A 336 18.64 -6.98 -19.32
CA ILE A 336 19.31 -6.46 -18.13
C ILE A 336 19.21 -7.46 -16.97
N GLN A 337 20.08 -7.30 -15.98
CA GLN A 337 20.00 -8.06 -14.73
C GLN A 337 18.72 -7.73 -13.97
N GLY A 338 18.19 -8.69 -13.22
CA GLY A 338 17.05 -8.49 -12.32
C GLY A 338 17.32 -7.52 -11.17
N PRO A 339 16.24 -7.09 -10.47
CA PRO A 339 16.34 -6.21 -9.32
C PRO A 339 17.09 -6.86 -8.16
N ASP A 340 16.95 -8.17 -7.96
CA ASP A 340 17.77 -8.94 -7.04
C ASP A 340 18.82 -9.73 -7.82
N ARG A 341 20.07 -9.66 -7.37
CA ARG A 341 21.22 -10.31 -8.02
C ARG A 341 21.31 -11.80 -7.67
N ASN A 342 20.61 -12.24 -6.64
CA ASN A 342 20.58 -13.64 -6.21
C ASN A 342 19.69 -14.49 -7.12
N TYR A 343 18.79 -13.86 -7.87
CA TYR A 343 17.86 -14.51 -8.80
C TYR A 343 18.26 -14.24 -10.26
N ASN A 344 18.01 -15.22 -11.12
CA ASN A 344 18.28 -15.15 -12.55
C ASN A 344 17.05 -14.67 -13.33
N ASP A 345 16.54 -13.50 -12.98
CA ASP A 345 15.36 -12.92 -13.62
C ASP A 345 15.65 -12.53 -15.07
N ILE A 346 14.65 -12.72 -15.94
CA ILE A 346 14.72 -12.30 -17.34
C ILE A 346 14.05 -10.93 -17.48
N CYS A 347 14.86 -9.88 -17.60
CA CYS A 347 14.39 -8.51 -17.62
C CYS A 347 14.80 -7.76 -18.89
N PHE A 348 13.91 -6.86 -19.34
CA PHE A 348 14.05 -6.06 -20.55
C PHE A 348 14.01 -4.57 -20.19
N SER A 349 14.91 -3.80 -20.78
CA SER A 349 14.98 -2.34 -20.63
C SER A 349 14.60 -1.59 -21.90
N GLY A 350 14.25 -0.31 -21.76
CA GLY A 350 13.94 0.56 -22.90
C GLY A 350 12.49 0.48 -23.39
N VAL A 351 11.57 0.00 -22.55
CA VAL A 351 10.14 -0.13 -22.86
C VAL A 351 9.40 1.17 -22.58
N GLY A 352 9.76 1.86 -21.49
CA GLY A 352 9.03 3.03 -20.95
C GLY A 352 8.09 2.64 -19.81
N SER A 353 7.70 3.59 -18.96
CA SER A 353 6.99 3.27 -17.70
C SER A 353 5.47 3.22 -17.80
N ASP A 354 4.90 3.54 -18.96
CA ASP A 354 3.46 3.54 -19.17
C ASP A 354 2.96 2.09 -19.41
N VAL A 355 2.32 1.53 -18.38
CA VAL A 355 1.78 0.16 -18.39
C VAL A 355 0.77 -0.06 -19.52
N SER A 356 0.01 0.98 -19.90
CA SER A 356 -0.99 0.89 -20.96
C SER A 356 -0.40 0.64 -22.35
N GLN A 357 0.90 0.93 -22.52
CA GLN A 357 1.61 0.81 -23.80
C GLN A 357 2.34 -0.53 -23.95
N LEU A 358 2.38 -1.36 -22.91
CA LEU A 358 3.16 -2.61 -22.94
C LEU A 358 2.72 -3.55 -24.06
N SER A 359 1.44 -3.55 -24.43
CA SER A 359 0.88 -4.37 -25.50
C SER A 359 1.43 -4.03 -26.90
N LYS A 360 2.06 -2.87 -27.07
CA LYS A 360 2.75 -2.50 -28.32
C LYS A 360 4.11 -3.17 -28.47
N THR A 361 4.69 -3.60 -27.35
CA THR A 361 6.07 -4.11 -27.29
C THR A 361 6.08 -5.60 -26.97
N PHE A 362 5.23 -6.04 -26.05
CA PHE A 362 5.18 -7.43 -25.61
C PHE A 362 4.01 -8.19 -26.25
N PRO A 363 4.22 -9.47 -26.61
CA PRO A 363 3.21 -10.26 -27.32
C PRO A 363 2.05 -10.65 -26.42
N ALA A 364 0.84 -10.77 -26.97
CA ALA A 364 -0.27 -11.40 -26.25
C ALA A 364 0.05 -12.87 -25.95
N VAL A 365 -0.38 -13.33 -24.77
CA VAL A 365 -0.30 -14.73 -24.33
C VAL A 365 -1.72 -15.23 -24.08
N ASP A 366 -2.07 -16.39 -24.64
CA ASP A 366 -3.37 -17.02 -24.38
C ASP A 366 -3.18 -18.35 -23.66
N LEU A 367 -3.96 -18.58 -22.60
CA LEU A 367 -4.13 -19.88 -21.96
C LEU A 367 -5.38 -20.55 -22.53
N VAL A 368 -5.24 -21.73 -23.14
CA VAL A 368 -6.34 -22.44 -23.80
C VAL A 368 -6.76 -23.65 -22.98
N PHE A 369 -8.04 -23.71 -22.64
CA PHE A 369 -8.63 -24.76 -21.82
C PHE A 369 -9.15 -25.92 -22.68
N SER A 370 -9.41 -27.07 -22.06
CA SER A 370 -9.89 -28.28 -22.75
C SER A 370 -11.21 -28.12 -23.53
N ASN A 371 -12.07 -27.18 -23.12
CA ASN A 371 -13.31 -26.83 -23.82
C ASN A 371 -13.09 -25.88 -25.02
N GLY A 372 -11.84 -25.54 -25.35
CA GLY A 372 -11.47 -24.63 -26.44
C GLY A 372 -11.61 -23.14 -26.09
N ASN A 373 -12.13 -22.80 -24.90
CA ASN A 373 -12.13 -21.43 -24.44
C ASN A 373 -10.71 -20.95 -24.12
N ARG A 374 -10.51 -19.64 -24.18
CA ARG A 374 -9.21 -19.01 -23.93
C ARG A 374 -9.30 -17.89 -22.90
N LEU A 375 -8.30 -17.82 -22.04
CA LEU A 375 -7.99 -16.66 -21.21
C LEU A 375 -6.82 -15.90 -21.84
N SER A 376 -7.10 -14.73 -22.39
CA SER A 376 -6.07 -13.84 -22.94
C SER A 376 -5.42 -13.03 -21.82
N LEU A 377 -4.09 -13.05 -21.77
CA LEU A 377 -3.26 -12.35 -20.80
C LEU A 377 -2.64 -11.12 -21.45
N SER A 378 -2.84 -9.96 -20.83
CA SER A 378 -2.11 -8.74 -21.16
C SER A 378 -0.69 -8.81 -20.58
N PRO A 379 0.25 -7.98 -21.05
CA PRO A 379 1.63 -7.97 -20.54
C PRO A 379 1.75 -7.83 -19.03
N GLU A 380 0.83 -7.11 -18.37
CA GLU A 380 0.81 -6.98 -16.92
C GLU A 380 0.55 -8.30 -16.16
N ASN A 381 0.03 -9.32 -16.86
CA ASN A 381 -0.29 -10.62 -16.28
C ASN A 381 0.88 -11.61 -16.28
N TYR A 382 1.96 -11.32 -16.99
CA TYR A 382 3.16 -12.16 -17.00
C TYR A 382 4.46 -11.35 -16.85
N LEU A 383 4.35 -10.03 -16.59
CA LEU A 383 5.47 -9.14 -16.30
C LEU A 383 5.34 -8.50 -14.92
N PHE A 384 6.48 -8.17 -14.33
CA PHE A 384 6.58 -7.32 -13.15
C PHE A 384 7.57 -6.16 -13.39
N GLN A 385 7.37 -5.04 -12.69
CA GLN A 385 8.22 -3.86 -12.85
C GLN A 385 9.59 -4.06 -12.19
N HIS A 386 10.64 -3.60 -12.87
CA HIS A 386 11.98 -3.65 -12.31
C HIS A 386 12.20 -2.53 -11.29
N SER A 387 12.27 -2.87 -9.99
CA SER A 387 12.31 -1.88 -8.90
C SER A 387 13.51 -0.92 -8.94
N LYS A 388 14.63 -1.30 -9.56
CA LYS A 388 15.86 -0.47 -9.65
C LYS A 388 16.11 0.20 -11.01
N ALA A 389 15.31 -0.11 -12.03
CA ALA A 389 15.57 0.33 -13.40
C ALA A 389 14.26 0.82 -14.03
N HIS A 390 14.14 2.14 -14.12
CA HIS A 390 12.91 2.79 -14.59
C HIS A 390 12.58 2.42 -16.05
N GLY A 391 11.31 2.07 -16.31
CA GLY A 391 10.85 1.63 -17.63
C GLY A 391 11.42 0.28 -18.09
N ALA A 392 11.83 -0.56 -17.13
CA ALA A 392 12.24 -1.94 -17.37
C ALA A 392 11.27 -2.92 -16.67
N TYR A 393 11.11 -4.09 -17.27
CA TYR A 393 10.15 -5.11 -16.86
C TYR A 393 10.78 -6.50 -16.92
N CYS A 394 10.35 -7.38 -16.04
CA CYS A 394 10.86 -8.74 -15.91
C CYS A 394 9.74 -9.77 -16.10
N LEU A 395 10.06 -10.95 -16.63
CA LEU A 395 9.11 -12.06 -16.70
C LEU A 395 8.76 -12.53 -15.29
N GLY A 396 7.47 -12.54 -14.97
CA GLY A 396 6.92 -13.14 -13.74
C GLY A 396 6.45 -14.57 -13.93
N ILE A 397 7.08 -15.29 -14.86
CA ILE A 397 6.88 -16.72 -15.10
C ILE A 397 8.24 -17.39 -14.96
N PHE A 398 8.30 -18.40 -14.11
CA PHE A 398 9.53 -19.09 -13.72
C PHE A 398 9.44 -20.59 -14.01
N GLN A 399 10.60 -21.26 -13.99
CA GLN A 399 10.65 -22.71 -14.01
C GLN A 399 10.26 -23.25 -12.64
N ASN A 400 9.39 -24.26 -12.58
CA ASN A 400 9.05 -24.97 -11.35
C ASN A 400 10.09 -26.05 -11.00
N GLU A 401 11.38 -25.70 -11.07
CA GLU A 401 12.53 -26.59 -10.85
C GLU A 401 12.30 -28.05 -11.30
N ASN A 402 12.18 -28.98 -10.35
CA ASN A 402 11.97 -30.41 -10.55
C ASN A 402 10.49 -30.85 -10.37
N ASP A 403 9.60 -29.93 -10.02
CA ASP A 403 8.17 -30.21 -9.83
C ASP A 403 7.42 -30.14 -11.18
N GLN A 404 6.55 -31.12 -11.40
CA GLN A 404 5.76 -31.25 -12.63
C GLN A 404 4.40 -30.53 -12.55
N THR A 405 4.10 -29.88 -11.42
CA THR A 405 2.90 -29.07 -11.22
C THR A 405 3.05 -27.75 -11.96
N THR A 406 1.97 -27.28 -12.57
CA THR A 406 1.87 -25.90 -13.07
C THR A 406 1.16 -25.06 -12.02
N LEU A 407 1.79 -23.98 -11.55
CA LEU A 407 1.23 -23.08 -10.55
C LEU A 407 1.01 -21.71 -11.17
N LEU A 408 -0.23 -21.23 -11.18
CA LEU A 408 -0.60 -19.92 -11.71
C LEU A 408 -0.90 -19.01 -10.52
N GLY A 409 0.02 -18.10 -10.22
CA GLY A 409 -0.11 -17.15 -9.11
C GLY A 409 -0.96 -15.91 -9.44
N GLY A 410 -1.05 -15.01 -8.47
CA GLY A 410 -1.80 -13.76 -8.54
C GLY A 410 -1.43 -12.88 -9.74
N ILE A 411 -0.18 -12.94 -10.22
CA ILE A 411 0.25 -12.19 -11.41
C ILE A 411 -0.64 -12.48 -12.64
N ILE A 412 -1.03 -13.74 -12.84
CA ILE A 412 -1.80 -14.19 -14.02
C ILE A 412 -3.20 -13.55 -14.07
N VAL A 413 -3.73 -13.13 -12.91
CA VAL A 413 -5.12 -12.69 -12.75
C VAL A 413 -5.27 -11.23 -12.30
N ARG A 414 -4.22 -10.42 -12.40
CA ARG A 414 -4.37 -8.94 -12.34
C ARG A 414 -5.40 -8.43 -13.35
N ASN A 415 -6.20 -7.45 -12.95
CA ASN A 415 -7.32 -6.90 -13.73
C ASN A 415 -8.22 -8.01 -14.31
N THR A 416 -8.48 -9.03 -13.50
CA THR A 416 -9.33 -10.16 -13.85
C THR A 416 -10.20 -10.51 -12.66
N LEU A 417 -11.52 -10.44 -12.82
CA LEU A 417 -12.45 -11.02 -11.87
C LEU A 417 -12.41 -12.55 -12.06
N VAL A 418 -11.92 -13.24 -11.04
CA VAL A 418 -11.89 -14.69 -10.96
C VAL A 418 -13.05 -15.16 -10.08
N MET A 419 -13.94 -15.96 -10.64
CA MET A 419 -15.04 -16.60 -9.92
C MET A 419 -14.70 -18.06 -9.66
N TYR A 420 -14.68 -18.47 -8.40
CA TYR A 420 -14.55 -19.86 -7.99
C TYR A 420 -15.95 -20.40 -7.71
N ASP A 421 -16.58 -20.99 -8.73
CA ASP A 421 -17.91 -21.60 -8.62
C ASP A 421 -17.77 -23.07 -8.23
N ARG A 422 -17.70 -23.28 -6.91
CA ARG A 422 -17.45 -24.59 -6.30
C ARG A 422 -18.69 -25.49 -6.37
N GLU A 423 -19.88 -24.89 -6.42
CA GLU A 423 -21.15 -25.59 -6.61
C GLU A 423 -21.21 -26.28 -7.98
N HIS A 424 -20.80 -25.58 -9.03
CA HIS A 424 -20.84 -26.08 -10.41
C HIS A 424 -19.48 -26.58 -10.92
N LEU A 425 -18.49 -26.74 -10.04
CA LEU A 425 -17.16 -27.28 -10.35
C LEU A 425 -16.46 -26.54 -11.51
N LYS A 426 -16.49 -25.21 -11.50
CA LYS A 426 -15.88 -24.38 -12.55
C LYS A 426 -15.22 -23.13 -12.00
N ILE A 427 -14.23 -22.63 -12.73
CA ILE A 427 -13.60 -21.34 -12.48
C ILE A 427 -13.88 -20.43 -13.66
N GLY A 428 -14.35 -19.21 -13.38
CA GLY A 428 -14.66 -18.18 -14.35
C GLY A 428 -13.63 -17.06 -14.35
N PHE A 429 -13.30 -16.53 -15.52
CA PHE A 429 -12.40 -15.39 -15.69
C PHE A 429 -13.08 -14.30 -16.51
N TRP A 430 -13.02 -13.07 -16.02
CA TRP A 430 -13.54 -11.91 -16.72
C TRP A 430 -12.56 -10.74 -16.62
N LYS A 431 -11.99 -10.33 -17.74
CA LYS A 431 -11.05 -9.19 -17.80
C LYS A 431 -11.80 -7.89 -17.51
N THR A 432 -11.35 -7.17 -16.49
CA THR A 432 -11.98 -5.94 -16.02
C THR A 432 -11.01 -5.11 -15.19
N ASN A 433 -11.23 -3.80 -15.12
CA ASN A 433 -10.50 -2.97 -14.17
C ASN A 433 -10.97 -3.31 -12.74
N CYS A 434 -10.11 -3.95 -11.95
CA CYS A 434 -10.48 -4.37 -10.60
C CYS A 434 -10.53 -3.21 -9.59
N SER A 435 -10.00 -2.03 -9.93
CA SER A 435 -10.12 -0.83 -9.07
C SER A 435 -11.53 -0.23 -9.07
N GLU A 436 -12.32 -0.49 -10.10
CA GLU A 436 -13.71 0.02 -10.27
C GLU A 436 -14.77 -1.07 -10.02
N ILE A 437 -14.33 -2.26 -9.58
CA ILE A 437 -15.18 -3.45 -9.56
C ILE A 437 -16.40 -3.32 -8.65
N TRP A 438 -16.32 -2.52 -7.58
CA TRP A 438 -17.47 -2.28 -6.71
C TRP A 438 -18.59 -1.52 -7.41
N GLU A 439 -18.26 -0.52 -8.22
CA GLU A 439 -19.23 0.22 -9.02
C GLU A 439 -19.90 -0.71 -10.04
N ILE A 440 -19.11 -1.59 -10.67
CA ILE A 440 -19.59 -2.59 -11.63
C ILE A 440 -20.51 -3.63 -10.95
N LEU A 441 -20.11 -4.16 -9.80
CA LEU A 441 -20.90 -5.16 -9.06
C LEU A 441 -22.20 -4.59 -8.50
N HIS A 442 -22.23 -3.29 -8.16
CA HIS A 442 -23.47 -2.61 -7.79
C HIS A 442 -24.44 -2.48 -8.97
N LEU A 443 -23.96 -2.28 -10.20
CA LEU A 443 -24.80 -2.24 -11.40
C LEU A 443 -25.34 -3.62 -11.81
N LEU A 444 -24.64 -4.70 -11.45
CA LEU A 444 -25.04 -6.09 -11.76
C LEU A 444 -25.97 -6.70 -10.72
N SER A 445 -26.21 -6.03 -9.59
CA SER A 445 -27.17 -6.48 -8.58
C SER A 445 -28.59 -6.12 -9.03
N PRO A 446 -29.55 -7.06 -9.04
CA PRO A 446 -30.93 -6.73 -9.35
C PRO A 446 -31.45 -5.68 -8.34
N PRO A 447 -32.23 -4.68 -8.78
CA PRO A 447 -32.77 -3.68 -7.87
C PRO A 447 -33.61 -4.40 -6.79
N PRO A 448 -33.46 -4.05 -5.50
CA PRO A 448 -34.28 -4.64 -4.46
C PRO A 448 -35.76 -4.39 -4.77
N ALA A 449 -36.57 -5.44 -4.66
CA ALA A 449 -38.01 -5.34 -4.86
C ALA A 449 -38.57 -4.27 -3.92
N LEU A 450 -39.18 -3.24 -4.50
CA LEU A 450 -39.80 -2.12 -3.77
C LEU A 450 -40.80 -2.66 -2.73
N PRO A 451 -40.58 -2.48 -1.42
CA PRO A 451 -41.66 -2.62 -0.47
C PRO A 451 -42.62 -1.46 -0.69
N SER A 452 -43.89 -1.79 -0.93
CA SER A 452 -45.00 -0.84 -0.94
C SER A 452 -45.06 -0.12 0.41
N ALA A 453 -44.55 1.11 0.46
CA ALA A 453 -44.61 1.97 1.63
C ALA A 453 -45.22 3.33 1.25
N SER A 454 -46.26 3.69 1.99
CA SER A 454 -46.81 5.03 2.16
C SER A 454 -45.71 6.08 2.42
N PRO A 455 -45.92 7.35 2.04
CA PRO A 455 -44.86 8.35 2.00
C PRO A 455 -44.29 8.63 3.40
N PRO A 456 -42.96 8.59 3.59
CA PRO A 456 -42.34 9.05 4.83
C PRO A 456 -42.39 10.57 4.94
N LEU A 457 -42.61 11.07 6.15
CA LEU A 457 -42.31 12.44 6.52
C LEU A 457 -40.86 12.78 6.17
N ALA A 458 -40.66 14.01 5.70
CA ALA A 458 -39.37 14.58 5.35
C ALA A 458 -38.33 14.39 6.48
N PRO A 459 -37.07 14.04 6.13
CA PRO A 459 -36.00 14.00 7.11
C PRO A 459 -35.67 15.41 7.61
N SER A 460 -35.58 15.53 8.93
CA SER A 460 -34.96 16.65 9.63
C SER A 460 -33.54 16.90 9.10
N GLY A 461 -33.25 18.17 8.84
CA GLY A 461 -32.00 18.65 8.24
C GLY A 461 -30.71 18.37 9.03
N PRO A 462 -29.56 18.85 8.50
CA PRO A 462 -28.24 18.55 9.05
C PRO A 462 -28.13 19.00 10.51
N GLN A 463 -27.53 18.14 11.35
CA GLN A 463 -27.25 18.45 12.74
C GLN A 463 -26.31 19.66 12.82
N PHE A 464 -26.82 20.77 13.36
CA PHE A 464 -26.08 22.00 13.59
C PHE A 464 -25.02 21.81 14.68
N TYR A 465 -23.74 21.98 14.33
CA TYR A 465 -22.69 22.30 15.31
C TYR A 465 -23.00 23.66 15.92
N THR A 466 -23.37 23.69 17.21
CA THR A 466 -23.68 24.94 17.92
C THR A 466 -22.39 25.49 18.52
N MET A 467 -21.77 26.45 17.84
CA MET A 467 -20.61 27.19 18.35
C MET A 467 -21.07 28.17 19.44
N PRO A 468 -20.41 28.25 20.62
CA PRO A 468 -20.70 29.26 21.63
C PRO A 468 -20.53 30.67 21.05
N GLU A 469 -21.46 31.59 21.33
CA GLU A 469 -21.44 32.96 20.77
C GLU A 469 -20.21 33.79 21.18
N ASP A 470 -19.52 33.40 22.27
CA ASP A 470 -18.36 34.12 22.81
C ASP A 470 -16.98 33.60 22.34
N LEU A 471 -16.94 32.61 21.43
CA LEU A 471 -15.69 31.95 21.02
C LEU A 471 -15.00 32.68 19.85
N ILE A 472 -13.86 33.35 20.12
CA ILE A 472 -13.02 33.93 19.06
C ILE A 472 -12.21 32.81 18.37
N VAL A 473 -12.49 32.56 17.09
CA VAL A 473 -11.80 31.54 16.28
C VAL A 473 -10.49 32.11 15.76
N GLY A 474 -9.34 31.66 16.29
CA GLY A 474 -8.02 32.08 15.81
C GLY A 474 -7.66 31.42 14.48
N PHE A 475 -7.54 30.10 14.49
CA PHE A 475 -7.33 29.28 13.30
C PHE A 475 -7.97 27.90 13.51
N ILE A 476 -8.17 27.15 12.43
CA ILE A 476 -8.77 25.80 12.48
C ILE A 476 -7.69 24.79 12.07
N THR A 477 -7.49 23.75 12.87
CA THR A 477 -6.59 22.64 12.52
C THR A 477 -7.38 21.39 12.21
N PHE A 478 -6.87 20.59 11.28
CA PHE A 478 -7.41 19.26 11.01
C PHE A 478 -6.32 18.32 10.50
N GLU A 479 -6.50 17.02 10.73
CA GLU A 479 -5.58 16.00 10.26
C GLU A 479 -6.09 15.26 9.02
N MET A 480 -5.17 14.93 8.13
CA MET A 480 -5.45 14.22 6.91
C MET A 480 -4.45 13.09 6.75
N ILE A 481 -4.94 11.85 6.73
CA ILE A 481 -4.16 10.67 6.35
C ILE A 481 -4.20 10.55 4.83
N LEU A 482 -3.03 10.33 4.21
CA LEU A 482 -2.89 10.03 2.80
C LEU A 482 -2.15 8.71 2.60
N SER A 483 -2.60 7.91 1.64
CA SER A 483 -1.99 6.64 1.23
C SER A 483 -0.81 6.85 0.28
N ILE A 484 0.02 7.85 0.57
CA ILE A 484 1.24 8.18 -0.16
C ILE A 484 2.35 8.49 0.85
N MET A 485 3.57 8.02 0.58
CA MET A 485 4.71 8.22 1.47
C MET A 485 5.30 9.64 1.37
N PRO A 486 5.87 10.20 2.46
CA PRO A 486 6.42 11.56 2.47
C PRO A 486 7.44 11.89 1.37
N PRO A 487 8.34 10.99 0.94
CA PRO A 487 9.28 11.27 -0.15
C PRO A 487 8.61 11.55 -1.50
N LYS A 488 7.47 10.89 -1.78
CA LYS A 488 6.67 11.10 -3.00
C LYS A 488 5.71 12.28 -2.86
N LEU A 489 5.29 12.59 -1.63
CA LEU A 489 4.36 13.69 -1.31
C LEU A 489 5.04 15.07 -1.29
N LYS A 490 6.26 15.17 -0.75
CA LYS A 490 6.99 16.45 -0.57
C LYS A 490 7.03 17.36 -1.81
N PRO A 491 7.29 16.85 -3.04
CA PRO A 491 7.29 17.68 -4.25
C PRO A 491 5.91 18.26 -4.62
N HIS A 492 4.82 17.74 -4.06
CA HIS A 492 3.45 18.05 -4.43
C HIS A 492 2.65 18.77 -3.33
N LEU A 493 3.26 19.10 -2.18
CA LEU A 493 2.59 19.72 -1.03
C LEU A 493 1.89 21.04 -1.36
N THR A 494 2.51 21.88 -2.20
CA THR A 494 1.89 23.16 -2.62
C THR A 494 0.63 22.95 -3.46
N LYS A 495 0.62 21.90 -4.32
CA LYS A 495 -0.57 21.54 -5.09
C LYS A 495 -1.64 20.96 -4.19
N LEU A 496 -1.26 20.13 -3.23
CA LEU A 496 -2.17 19.55 -2.24
C LEU A 496 -2.87 20.64 -1.41
N ALA A 497 -2.12 21.63 -0.93
CA ALA A 497 -2.68 22.78 -0.21
C ALA A 497 -3.73 23.55 -1.04
N ALA A 498 -3.52 23.68 -2.36
CA ALA A 498 -4.48 24.31 -3.26
C ALA A 498 -5.79 23.51 -3.41
N PHE A 499 -5.72 22.17 -3.44
CA PHE A 499 -6.92 21.32 -3.46
C PHE A 499 -7.69 21.38 -2.14
N VAL A 500 -6.97 21.40 -1.01
CA VAL A 500 -7.56 21.62 0.32
C VAL A 500 -8.27 22.98 0.36
N ALA A 501 -7.60 24.05 -0.09
CA ALA A 501 -8.17 25.39 -0.12
C ALA A 501 -9.45 25.45 -0.96
N HIS A 502 -9.43 24.85 -2.15
CA HIS A 502 -10.58 24.77 -3.04
C HIS A 502 -11.75 24.00 -2.41
N GLY A 503 -11.50 22.86 -1.77
CA GLY A 503 -12.55 22.05 -1.14
C GLY A 503 -13.19 22.70 0.08
N LEU A 504 -12.46 23.59 0.77
CA LEU A 504 -12.93 24.33 1.94
C LEU A 504 -13.43 25.75 1.60
N GLU A 505 -13.42 26.13 0.32
CA GLU A 505 -13.82 27.47 -0.16
C GLU A 505 -13.02 28.62 0.51
N VAL A 506 -11.71 28.41 0.74
CA VAL A 506 -10.78 29.39 1.32
C VAL A 506 -9.63 29.72 0.35
N ASP A 507 -8.90 30.82 0.58
CA ASP A 507 -7.72 31.14 -0.22
C ASP A 507 -6.57 30.15 0.09
N THR A 508 -5.77 29.81 -0.93
CA THR A 508 -4.61 28.94 -0.74
C THR A 508 -3.59 29.53 0.25
N SER A 509 -3.51 30.87 0.37
CA SER A 509 -2.66 31.55 1.34
C SER A 509 -3.12 31.36 2.79
N GLN A 510 -4.34 30.85 3.02
CA GLN A 510 -4.85 30.55 4.36
C GLN A 510 -4.50 29.13 4.80
N VAL A 511 -4.12 28.24 3.88
CA VAL A 511 -3.85 26.83 4.17
C VAL A 511 -2.36 26.62 4.43
N HIS A 512 -2.03 26.32 5.68
CA HIS A 512 -0.65 26.13 6.13
C HIS A 512 -0.42 24.70 6.60
N LEU A 513 0.71 24.15 6.18
CA LEU A 513 1.19 22.86 6.66
C LEU A 513 1.83 23.05 8.05
N LEU A 514 1.34 22.36 9.07
CA LEU A 514 1.94 22.38 10.41
C LEU A 514 2.96 21.26 10.60
N ASN A 515 2.58 20.03 10.25
CA ASN A 515 3.43 18.85 10.44
C ASN A 515 3.12 17.78 9.39
N ILE A 516 4.13 16.95 9.08
CA ILE A 516 3.97 15.72 8.32
C ILE A 516 4.68 14.62 9.08
N THR A 517 3.92 13.65 9.56
CA THR A 517 4.46 12.43 10.13
C THR A 517 4.22 11.27 9.18
N SER A 518 5.09 10.27 9.28
CA SER A 518 4.93 9.00 8.59
C SER A 518 4.55 7.96 9.62
N GLU A 519 3.38 7.36 9.46
CA GLU A 519 2.94 6.27 10.32
C GLU A 519 2.45 5.14 9.42
N TYR A 520 3.02 3.94 9.58
CA TYR A 520 2.51 2.72 8.95
C TYR A 520 2.27 2.79 7.42
N GLY A 521 3.08 3.53 6.67
CA GLY A 521 2.95 3.65 5.20
C GLY A 521 2.02 4.75 4.71
N HIS A 522 1.41 5.50 5.64
CA HIS A 522 0.61 6.68 5.35
C HIS A 522 1.35 7.95 5.75
N SER A 523 1.08 9.05 5.03
CA SER A 523 1.45 10.40 5.49
C SER A 523 0.29 10.96 6.28
N VAL A 524 0.49 11.22 7.58
CA VAL A 524 -0.45 12.03 8.36
C VAL A 524 0.00 13.48 8.22
N ILE A 525 -0.89 14.31 7.70
CA ILE A 525 -0.66 15.74 7.51
C ILE A 525 -1.57 16.52 8.44
N THR A 526 -0.97 17.36 9.28
CA THR A 526 -1.70 18.33 10.08
C THR A 526 -1.74 19.67 9.33
N TRP A 527 -2.95 20.11 8.98
CA TRP A 527 -3.20 21.39 8.30
C TRP A 527 -3.72 22.43 9.28
N ALA A 528 -3.38 23.69 9.06
CA ALA A 528 -3.95 24.86 9.73
C ALA A 528 -4.55 25.82 8.72
N ILE A 529 -5.78 26.27 8.98
CA ILE A 529 -6.49 27.30 8.22
C ILE A 529 -6.45 28.59 9.02
N TYR A 530 -5.68 29.58 8.56
CA TYR A 530 -5.54 30.89 9.19
C TYR A 530 -6.55 31.92 8.65
N PRO A 531 -6.76 33.04 9.36
CA PRO A 531 -7.62 34.13 8.89
C PRO A 531 -7.20 34.68 7.53
N ALA A 532 -8.17 35.14 6.73
CA ALA A 532 -7.89 35.75 5.45
C ALA A 532 -7.14 37.09 5.63
N GLY A 533 -6.07 37.29 4.85
CA GLY A 533 -5.28 38.53 4.87
C GLY A 533 -4.52 38.73 6.19
N SER A 534 -4.54 39.94 6.74
CA SER A 534 -3.91 40.29 8.02
C SER A 534 -4.88 40.21 9.21
N GLY A 535 -5.98 39.47 9.09
CA GLY A 535 -6.96 39.31 10.16
C GLY A 535 -6.39 38.54 11.35
N ASP A 536 -6.83 38.89 12.55
CA ASP A 536 -6.41 38.21 13.79
C ASP A 536 -7.37 37.06 14.19
N TYR A 537 -8.51 36.90 13.50
CA TYR A 537 -9.51 35.86 13.76
C TYR A 537 -10.34 35.50 12.51
N ILE A 538 -10.92 34.30 12.49
CA ILE A 538 -11.86 33.79 11.48
C ILE A 538 -13.30 34.13 11.92
N SER A 539 -14.11 34.70 11.03
CA SER A 539 -15.52 34.98 11.34
C SER A 539 -16.31 33.71 11.63
N HIS A 540 -17.33 33.76 12.50
CA HIS A 540 -18.17 32.59 12.82
C HIS A 540 -18.88 31.99 11.60
N ALA A 541 -19.19 32.80 10.59
CA ALA A 541 -19.75 32.32 9.33
C ALA A 541 -18.73 31.53 8.52
N ALA A 542 -17.51 32.06 8.37
CA ALA A 542 -16.42 31.38 7.67
C ALA A 542 -15.98 30.10 8.40
N ALA A 543 -15.85 30.16 9.73
CA ALA A 543 -15.49 29.00 10.55
C ALA A 543 -16.51 27.85 10.40
N ARG A 544 -17.81 28.17 10.41
CA ARG A 544 -18.87 27.17 10.17
C ARG A 544 -18.79 26.56 8.78
N ASN A 545 -18.55 27.35 7.74
CA ASN A 545 -18.40 26.83 6.39
C ASN A 545 -17.18 25.91 6.24
N ILE A 546 -16.03 26.29 6.84
CA ILE A 546 -14.82 25.47 6.83
C ILE A 546 -15.06 24.14 7.55
N LEU A 547 -15.63 24.17 8.76
CA LEU A 547 -15.93 22.96 9.54
C LEU A 547 -16.96 22.06 8.86
N ALA A 548 -17.99 22.64 8.22
CA ALA A 548 -18.94 21.89 7.41
C ALA A 548 -18.24 21.24 6.19
N GLY A 549 -17.35 21.96 5.50
CA GLY A 549 -16.57 21.43 4.40
C GLY A 549 -15.67 20.25 4.79
N ILE A 550 -15.09 20.30 6.00
CA ILE A 550 -14.33 19.20 6.59
C ILE A 550 -15.24 18.01 6.91
N ALA A 551 -16.32 18.24 7.68
CA ALA A 551 -17.22 17.18 8.13
C ALA A 551 -17.97 16.49 6.99
N GLU A 552 -18.33 17.23 5.93
CA GLU A 552 -19.00 16.73 4.73
C GLU A 552 -18.03 16.19 3.67
N HIS A 553 -16.73 16.10 3.96
CA HIS A 553 -15.71 15.56 3.06
C HIS A 553 -15.61 16.27 1.70
N ARG A 554 -15.80 17.61 1.66
CA ARG A 554 -15.77 18.41 0.41
C ARG A 554 -14.36 18.59 -0.18
N VAL A 555 -13.32 18.28 0.58
CA VAL A 555 -11.96 18.23 0.06
C VAL A 555 -11.84 17.03 -0.87
N SER A 556 -11.80 17.27 -2.19
CA SER A 556 -11.62 16.24 -3.23
C SER A 556 -10.19 16.29 -3.76
N LEU A 557 -9.42 15.23 -3.57
CA LEU A 557 -8.05 15.14 -4.05
C LEU A 557 -7.95 14.32 -5.34
N PRO A 558 -7.10 14.72 -6.30
CA PRO A 558 -6.83 13.88 -7.48
C PRO A 558 -6.20 12.53 -7.11
N PRO A 559 -6.39 11.49 -7.95
CA PRO A 559 -5.89 10.13 -7.69
C PRO A 559 -4.38 10.04 -7.41
N MET A 560 -3.58 10.99 -7.88
CA MET A 560 -2.14 11.05 -7.63
C MET A 560 -1.75 11.18 -6.13
N PHE A 561 -2.69 11.59 -5.27
CA PHE A 561 -2.49 11.68 -3.82
C PHE A 561 -2.95 10.42 -3.06
N GLY A 562 -3.46 9.40 -3.78
CA GLY A 562 -3.97 8.16 -3.21
C GLY A 562 -5.28 8.35 -2.42
N ASN A 563 -5.67 7.32 -1.69
CA ASN A 563 -6.81 7.40 -0.77
C ASN A 563 -6.45 8.32 0.40
N TYR A 564 -7.40 9.17 0.78
CA TYR A 564 -7.25 10.09 1.89
C TYR A 564 -8.45 10.03 2.82
N GLN A 565 -8.21 10.35 4.08
CA GLN A 565 -9.25 10.50 5.07
C GLN A 565 -8.92 11.71 5.94
N VAL A 566 -9.91 12.57 6.13
CA VAL A 566 -9.80 13.69 7.07
C VAL A 566 -10.39 13.25 8.40
N PHE A 567 -9.66 13.48 9.48
CA PHE A 567 -10.07 13.13 10.84
C PHE A 567 -9.51 14.20 11.80
N ASP A 568 -10.07 14.24 13.00
CA ASP A 568 -9.65 15.10 14.11
C ASP A 568 -9.43 16.58 13.75
N TRP A 569 -10.43 17.43 14.02
CA TRP A 569 -10.35 18.87 13.78
C TRP A 569 -10.71 19.67 15.02
N SER A 570 -9.97 20.75 15.24
CA SER A 570 -10.12 21.63 16.40
C SER A 570 -10.16 23.10 15.98
N ILE A 571 -10.79 23.91 16.83
CA ILE A 571 -10.75 25.37 16.75
C ILE A 571 -9.72 25.85 17.76
N GLU A 572 -8.72 26.55 17.28
CA GLU A 572 -7.64 27.08 18.11
C GLU A 572 -7.84 28.57 18.40
N PRO A 573 -7.49 29.06 19.60
CA PRO A 573 -7.60 30.46 19.95
C PRO A 573 -6.59 31.32 19.16
N PRO A 574 -6.82 32.64 19.02
CA PRO A 574 -5.86 33.54 18.38
C PRO A 574 -4.51 33.48 19.09
N ALA A 575 -3.42 33.29 18.32
CA ALA A 575 -2.08 33.27 18.88
C ALA A 575 -1.77 34.62 19.55
N GLU A 576 -1.37 34.62 20.84
CA GLU A 576 -0.87 35.81 21.51
C GLU A 576 0.44 36.27 20.85
N ARG A 577 0.35 37.20 19.91
CA ARG A 577 1.54 37.82 19.31
C ARG A 577 2.25 38.65 20.38
N THR A 578 3.42 38.20 20.79
CA THR A 578 4.32 39.00 21.62
C THR A 578 4.72 40.28 20.88
N TRP A 579 4.78 41.42 21.59
CA TRP A 579 5.08 42.76 21.07
C TRP A 579 6.26 42.81 20.07
N TRP A 580 7.25 41.94 20.29
CA TRP A 580 8.44 41.76 19.45
C TRP A 580 8.14 41.26 18.04
N GLN A 581 7.17 40.36 17.84
CA GLN A 581 6.83 39.84 16.51
C GLN A 581 6.09 40.88 15.64
N GLN A 582 5.28 41.76 16.25
CA GLN A 582 4.61 42.84 15.51
C GLN A 582 5.57 43.96 15.08
N HIS A 583 6.60 44.25 15.87
CA HIS A 583 7.47 45.42 15.65
C HIS A 583 8.86 45.05 15.13
N HIS A 584 9.17 43.78 14.88
CA HIS A 584 10.49 43.32 14.43
C HIS A 584 10.96 44.06 13.16
N LEU A 585 10.09 44.22 12.17
CA LEU A 585 10.41 44.95 10.94
C LEU A 585 10.71 46.43 11.19
N ALA A 586 9.97 47.09 12.09
CA ALA A 586 10.20 48.47 12.47
C ALA A 586 11.52 48.63 13.23
N VAL A 587 11.85 47.70 14.13
CA VAL A 587 13.11 47.67 14.88
C VAL A 587 14.29 47.45 13.93
N VAL A 588 14.20 46.47 13.03
CA VAL A 588 15.24 46.20 12.02
C VAL A 588 15.44 47.39 11.10
N MET A 589 14.36 48.04 10.63
CA MET A 589 14.45 49.25 9.82
C MET A 589 15.08 50.41 10.58
N THR A 590 14.77 50.56 11.88
CA THR A 590 15.39 51.60 12.73
C THR A 590 16.89 51.34 12.93
N ILE A 591 17.29 50.07 13.11
CA ILE A 591 18.69 49.66 13.19
C ILE A 591 19.41 49.93 11.86
N PHE A 592 18.78 49.62 10.73
CA PHE A 592 19.36 49.84 9.41
C PHE A 592 19.54 51.33 9.11
N ILE A 593 18.53 52.16 9.44
CA ILE A 593 18.59 53.62 9.28
C ILE A 593 19.66 54.23 10.18
N THR A 594 19.79 53.77 11.43
CA THR A 594 20.82 54.27 12.36
C THR A 594 22.23 53.89 11.92
N ILE A 595 22.44 52.67 11.41
CA ILE A 595 23.73 52.26 10.81
C ILE A 595 24.03 53.09 9.56
N LEU A 596 23.05 53.30 8.67
CA LEU A 596 23.23 54.08 7.45
C LEU A 596 23.59 55.54 7.76
N LEU A 597 22.89 56.16 8.71
CA LEU A 597 23.20 57.52 9.18
C LEU A 597 24.57 57.59 9.85
N GLY A 598 24.94 56.57 10.63
CA GLY A 598 26.27 56.46 11.24
C GLY A 598 27.39 56.36 10.20
N LEU A 599 27.19 55.56 9.14
CA LEU A 599 28.14 55.42 8.04
C LEU A 599 28.23 56.70 7.20
N LEU A 600 27.11 57.40 6.96
CA LEU A 600 27.11 58.69 6.27
C LEU A 600 27.80 59.78 7.09
N ALA A 601 27.55 59.85 8.39
CA ALA A 601 28.24 60.78 9.30
C ALA A 601 29.73 60.48 9.40
N SER A 602 30.12 59.20 9.48
CA SER A 602 31.51 58.73 9.41
C SER A 602 32.18 59.10 8.09
N GLY A 603 31.51 58.88 6.96
CA GLY A 603 31.98 59.26 5.64
C GLY A 603 32.16 60.76 5.49
N MET A 604 31.18 61.56 5.93
CA MET A 604 31.27 63.02 5.95
C MET A 604 32.38 63.52 6.87
N TRP A 605 32.54 62.93 8.06
CA TRP A 605 33.67 63.22 8.95
C TRP A 605 34.99 62.91 8.25
N PHE A 606 35.12 61.76 7.60
CA PHE A 606 36.35 61.34 6.93
C PHE A 606 36.71 62.25 5.76
N VAL A 607 35.72 62.71 4.98
CA VAL A 607 35.88 63.69 3.90
C VAL A 607 36.23 65.08 4.46
N TRP A 608 35.57 65.52 5.54
CA TRP A 608 35.88 66.77 6.23
C TRP A 608 37.31 66.77 6.80
N ARG A 609 37.71 65.66 7.43
CA ARG A 609 39.07 65.45 7.95
C ARG A 609 40.13 65.40 6.85
N ARG A 610 39.83 64.79 5.69
CA ARG A 610 40.73 64.81 4.52
C ARG A 610 40.86 66.21 3.92
N ARG A 611 39.77 66.98 3.86
CA ARG A 611 39.82 68.39 3.40
C ARG A 611 40.62 69.28 4.35
N TRP A 612 40.60 69.00 5.67
CA TRP A 612 41.41 69.77 6.61
C TRP A 612 42.92 69.44 6.52
N HIS A 613 43.28 68.24 6.09
CA HIS A 613 44.68 67.88 5.83
C HIS A 613 45.22 68.35 4.47
N SER A 614 44.42 68.96 3.59
CA SER A 614 44.88 69.49 2.29
C SER A 614 45.29 70.98 2.33
N PHE A 615 45.26 71.62 3.50
CA PHE A 615 45.83 72.96 3.72
C PHE A 615 46.97 72.86 4.74
N GLY A 616 48.16 72.58 4.25
CA GLY A 616 49.37 72.61 5.09
C GLY A 616 50.48 71.71 4.58
N SER A 617 51.00 71.97 3.37
CA SER A 617 52.29 71.42 2.95
C SER A 617 53.22 72.56 2.56
N TYR A 618 54.12 72.92 3.48
CA TYR A 618 55.28 73.77 3.22
C TYR A 618 56.46 72.86 2.85
N LYS A 619 57.10 73.10 1.70
CA LYS A 619 58.31 72.38 1.23
C LYS A 619 59.54 73.27 1.42
N PRO A 620 60.69 72.73 1.87
CA PRO A 620 61.99 73.28 1.53
C PRO A 620 62.71 72.46 0.45
N VAL A 621 63.47 73.19 -0.35
CA VAL A 621 64.28 72.82 -1.51
C VAL A 621 65.63 72.29 -1.05
N ASN A 622 66.12 71.19 -1.62
CA ASN A 622 67.49 71.08 -2.13
C ASN A 622 67.71 69.81 -2.95
N TYR A 623 68.54 69.99 -3.97
CA TYR A 623 68.65 69.26 -5.23
C TYR A 623 70.08 68.74 -5.34
N VAL A 624 70.29 67.45 -5.61
CA VAL A 624 71.52 66.94 -6.24
C VAL A 624 71.17 65.67 -7.05
N PHE A 625 71.42 65.70 -8.35
CA PHE A 625 71.60 64.55 -9.26
C PHE A 625 73.07 64.56 -9.71
N PRO A 626 73.71 63.41 -9.95
CA PRO A 626 73.81 62.86 -11.33
C PRO A 626 73.79 61.30 -11.30
N GLU A 627 73.82 60.47 -12.33
CA GLU A 627 74.14 60.53 -13.77
C GLU A 627 73.61 59.21 -14.39
N HIS A 628 73.32 59.19 -15.69
CA HIS A 628 72.97 57.98 -16.45
C HIS A 628 74.24 57.37 -17.06
N GLU A 629 74.41 56.04 -16.97
CA GLU A 629 75.26 55.28 -17.89
C GLU A 629 74.46 54.25 -18.71
N LEU A 630 74.98 54.04 -19.93
CA LEU A 630 74.39 53.39 -21.10
C LEU A 630 74.16 51.88 -20.97
N GLN A 631 73.25 51.37 -21.81
CA GLN A 631 73.15 49.96 -22.17
C GLN A 631 74.27 49.53 -23.15
N PRO A 632 74.59 48.22 -23.18
CA PRO A 632 74.85 47.56 -24.46
C PRO A 632 74.10 46.22 -24.64
N LEU A 633 73.65 46.04 -25.89
CA LEU A 633 73.40 44.83 -26.70
C LEU A 633 72.84 43.55 -26.04
#